data_AF-A0A812USA5-F1
#
_entry.id   AF-A0A812USA5-F1
#
_cell.length_a   1.000
_cell.length_b   1.000
_cell.length_c   1.000
_cell.angle_alpha   90.00
_cell.angle_beta   90.00
_cell.angle_gamma   90.00
#
_symmetry.space_group_name_H-M   'P 1'
#
loop_
_entity.id
_entity.type
_entity.pdbx_description
1 polymer ?
#
loop_
_entity_poly.entity_id
_entity_poly.type
_entity_poly.pdbx_seq_one_letter_code
_entity_poly.pdbx_strand_id
1 'polypeptide(L)'
;MRVFAGSSVEDVVPSYPRPEQEMPSQDLAPRRSSIGHGDLWQSTEMGEKRKNEVHWSLVLVCMALMNFACLAAVQVSIIDAHVASPFQKRFDEKDSATEIYENAALFSVAPLQAFVRSRGRDGFHEVSASSAKPAASAPKDSEACVLRFARRLQASNGLKETKPALFRKVMDAAGLTNMTFVEELMAGWLVTPMQTAGFVNKTLTCLAANPMLEQFACRAEEAGLTWRAEDGEGFLDLVHEAIHVAIFLEEVTARAAGDYFFASKVFQYLFQTQHERVMAAFEQEYQGTRRDFAELKWQGVMRGLEDLLLQHHVQAPYTKGEGTRMMTWLRLNIAEAARMDLGNGRLANVAVALSLMADIDMPPSSSESGTVFPVGKAWADAYIAWNSAYVLSLGEVSLLAITKLFIPSVSCTSSSLNAEDFVVSRVFSLALMIATRSSRDCPGRVPANMVSISLMEEWGLSNMQTLPLPHPAEEDLEEMLYGLCLNACARHEYLLGRLSDEDFRTLMVYLAWITVLITGWGLEAVVGQHLLQVLSKDRAHDMWRLAQFLFPLLATVALNTAARRDWICLLPLLLANWKFGFPETASYLHQSRCRAKGLLKHFSSKELSELLAAWSNCCGLLLHHGAASLVIAGLAAGLYPLTREIQSCIMPLILQHWLCLLRYVHIRIYSFLELILEVAFEASVFESYASLYQFDFSVRLAASGMIFAHWLYLAAAIFDLGMPRGPCAKDNVKEPPDVIRV
;
A
#
# COMPACT_ATOMS: atom_id res chain seq x y z
N MET A 1 9.85 47.52 -41.27
CA MET A 1 9.53 47.02 -42.62
C MET A 1 8.19 46.30 -42.57
N ARG A 2 7.18 46.84 -43.27
CA ARG A 2 5.91 46.15 -43.61
C ARG A 2 6.15 45.14 -44.75
N VAL A 3 5.08 44.44 -45.14
CA VAL A 3 4.90 43.47 -46.24
C VAL A 3 5.20 42.03 -45.76
N PHE A 4 4.25 41.08 -45.66
CA PHE A 4 3.10 40.75 -46.50
C PHE A 4 1.84 40.39 -45.70
N ALA A 5 0.69 40.83 -46.23
CA ALA A 5 -0.64 40.32 -45.94
C ALA A 5 -1.20 39.70 -47.22
N GLY A 6 -2.09 38.71 -47.08
CA GLY A 6 -3.13 38.43 -48.09
C GLY A 6 -3.25 36.97 -48.52
N SER A 7 -4.22 36.25 -47.93
CA SER A 7 -5.31 35.61 -48.69
C SER A 7 -6.28 34.96 -47.71
N SER A 8 -7.49 35.53 -47.65
CA SER A 8 -8.69 35.03 -47.01
C SER A 8 -9.23 33.79 -47.71
N VAL A 9 -9.66 32.78 -46.94
CA VAL A 9 -10.65 31.79 -47.36
C VAL A 9 -11.66 31.62 -46.22
N GLU A 10 -12.92 31.64 -46.64
CA GLU A 10 -14.15 31.79 -45.88
C GLU A 10 -14.53 30.56 -45.03
N ASP A 11 -15.17 30.86 -43.90
CA ASP A 11 -16.35 30.22 -43.29
C ASP A 11 -16.53 28.69 -43.31
N VAL A 12 -16.33 28.07 -42.14
CA VAL A 12 -17.26 27.08 -41.57
C VAL A 12 -17.22 27.18 -40.03
N VAL A 13 -18.25 27.78 -39.43
CA VAL A 13 -18.50 27.76 -37.98
C VAL A 13 -19.53 26.67 -37.68
N PRO A 14 -19.23 25.66 -36.83
CA PRO A 14 -20.25 24.78 -36.30
C PRO A 14 -20.97 25.45 -35.12
N SER A 15 -22.28 25.63 -35.27
CA SER A 15 -23.20 26.09 -34.24
C SER A 15 -23.31 25.10 -33.07
N TYR A 16 -23.01 25.56 -31.86
CA TYR A 16 -23.39 24.88 -30.61
C TYR A 16 -24.73 25.44 -30.09
N PRO A 17 -25.66 24.59 -29.62
CA PRO A 17 -26.91 25.06 -29.04
C PRO A 17 -26.68 25.60 -27.61
N ARG A 18 -27.23 26.78 -27.32
CA ARG A 18 -27.36 27.32 -25.95
C ARG A 18 -28.50 26.59 -25.23
N PRO A 19 -28.32 26.17 -23.97
CA PRO A 19 -29.46 25.84 -23.12
C PRO A 19 -30.04 27.13 -22.54
N GLU A 20 -31.33 27.34 -22.77
CA GLU A 20 -32.18 28.25 -22.02
C GLU A 20 -32.27 27.73 -20.58
N GLN A 21 -31.99 28.60 -19.60
CA GLN A 21 -32.35 28.35 -18.21
C GLN A 21 -33.12 29.55 -17.68
N GLU A 22 -34.41 29.30 -17.46
CA GLU A 22 -35.37 30.16 -16.80
C GLU A 22 -34.95 30.41 -15.34
N MET A 23 -34.97 31.68 -14.94
CA MET A 23 -34.97 32.08 -13.54
C MET A 23 -36.40 32.08 -13.00
N PRO A 24 -36.62 31.62 -11.76
CA PRO A 24 -37.63 32.17 -10.90
C PRO A 24 -37.02 32.98 -9.75
N SER A 25 -37.73 34.07 -9.48
CA SER A 25 -37.49 35.16 -8.55
C SER A 25 -37.62 34.79 -7.06
N GLN A 26 -36.76 35.45 -6.25
CA GLN A 26 -37.06 36.14 -4.99
C GLN A 26 -37.83 35.42 -3.86
N ASP A 27 -37.17 35.19 -2.71
CA ASP A 27 -37.13 36.12 -1.56
C ASP A 27 -37.12 35.42 -0.18
N LEU A 28 -36.57 36.16 0.80
CA LEU A 28 -36.60 35.99 2.26
C LEU A 28 -35.36 35.36 2.95
N ALA A 29 -34.48 36.28 3.39
CA ALA A 29 -33.72 36.19 4.63
C ALA A 29 -34.66 36.22 5.87
N PRO A 30 -34.23 36.05 7.15
CA PRO A 30 -32.84 35.97 7.67
C PRO A 30 -32.61 34.93 8.79
N ARG A 31 -31.33 34.60 9.08
CA ARG A 31 -30.79 34.51 10.46
C ARG A 31 -29.27 34.35 10.46
N ARG A 32 -28.59 35.37 11.00
CA ARG A 32 -27.17 35.35 11.33
C ARG A 32 -26.93 34.46 12.55
N SER A 33 -26.07 33.46 12.42
CA SER A 33 -25.28 32.92 13.54
C SER A 33 -23.81 32.91 13.13
N SER A 34 -23.03 33.73 13.83
CA SER A 34 -21.57 33.78 13.74
C SER A 34 -20.96 32.47 14.23
N ILE A 35 -20.29 31.74 13.34
CA ILE A 35 -19.32 30.69 13.68
C ILE A 35 -18.00 31.07 13.00
N GLY A 36 -16.93 31.12 13.79
CA GLY A 36 -15.63 31.67 13.41
C GLY A 36 -14.89 30.83 12.37
N HIS A 37 -14.49 31.49 11.28
CA HIS A 37 -13.52 30.99 10.30
C HIS A 37 -12.08 31.32 10.74
N GLY A 38 -11.64 30.77 11.88
CA GLY A 38 -10.27 30.95 12.38
C GLY A 38 -9.32 29.77 12.06
N ASP A 39 -9.84 28.55 11.98
CA ASP A 39 -8.98 27.36 12.15
C ASP A 39 -8.64 26.61 10.85
N LEU A 40 -9.21 27.01 9.71
CA LEU A 40 -8.96 26.32 8.42
C LEU A 40 -7.70 26.82 7.68
N TRP A 41 -7.15 27.98 8.07
CA TRP A 41 -5.94 28.55 7.46
C TRP A 41 -4.63 28.06 8.09
N GLN A 42 -4.65 27.59 9.35
CA GLN A 42 -3.45 27.10 10.03
C GLN A 42 -3.08 25.66 9.66
N SER A 43 -4.03 24.84 9.19
CA SER A 43 -3.75 23.44 8.81
C SER A 43 -3.07 23.31 7.45
N THR A 44 -3.36 24.21 6.50
CA THR A 44 -2.69 24.28 5.20
C THR A 44 -1.25 24.81 5.33
N GLU A 45 -1.03 25.82 6.17
CA GLU A 45 0.30 26.38 6.43
C GLU A 45 1.27 25.37 7.08
N MET A 46 0.80 24.54 8.01
CA MET A 46 1.64 23.50 8.62
C MET A 46 1.97 22.34 7.67
N GLY A 47 1.06 22.01 6.74
CA GLY A 47 1.31 21.01 5.70
C GLY A 47 2.38 21.46 4.70
N GLU A 48 2.33 22.73 4.29
CA GLU A 48 3.34 23.34 3.40
C GLU A 48 4.71 23.44 4.07
N LYS A 49 4.75 23.77 5.38
CA LYS A 49 6.00 23.84 6.15
C LYS A 49 6.72 22.50 6.22
N ARG A 50 6.00 21.40 6.47
CA ARG A 50 6.57 20.04 6.50
C ARG A 50 7.06 19.57 5.13
N LYS A 51 6.32 19.85 4.05
CA LYS A 51 6.77 19.54 2.68
C LYS A 51 8.07 20.28 2.34
N ASN A 52 8.17 21.55 2.72
CA ASN A 52 9.37 22.34 2.54
C ASN A 52 10.56 21.81 3.35
N GLU A 53 10.39 21.37 4.60
CA GLU A 53 11.48 20.80 5.42
C GLU A 53 12.06 19.49 4.85
N VAL A 54 11.20 18.60 4.31
CA VAL A 54 11.64 17.37 3.67
C VAL A 54 12.43 17.67 2.38
N HIS A 55 11.98 18.65 1.58
CA HIS A 55 12.71 19.09 0.39
C HIS A 55 14.05 19.75 0.73
N TRP A 56 14.11 20.63 1.74
CA TRP A 56 15.37 21.25 2.18
C TRP A 56 16.37 20.21 2.70
N SER A 57 15.88 19.19 3.42
CA SER A 57 16.73 18.10 3.90
C SER A 57 17.30 17.28 2.75
N LEU A 58 16.50 16.95 1.73
CA LEU A 58 16.95 16.23 0.55
C LEU A 58 17.92 17.05 -0.30
N VAL A 59 17.67 18.37 -0.47
CA VAL A 59 18.53 19.30 -1.21
C VAL A 59 19.85 19.51 -0.49
N LEU A 60 19.85 19.69 0.83
CA LEU A 60 21.06 19.77 1.63
C LEU A 60 21.84 18.46 1.58
N VAL A 61 21.17 17.31 1.57
CA VAL A 61 21.81 16.01 1.36
C VAL A 61 22.39 15.91 -0.05
N CYS A 62 21.69 16.34 -1.11
CA CYS A 62 22.23 16.32 -2.48
C CYS A 62 23.39 17.30 -2.68
N MET A 63 23.32 18.52 -2.13
CA MET A 63 24.42 19.49 -2.15
C MET A 63 25.58 19.04 -1.28
N ALA A 64 25.30 18.45 -0.12
CA ALA A 64 26.32 17.83 0.72
C ALA A 64 26.93 16.64 0.00
N LEU A 65 26.16 15.82 -0.74
CA LEU A 65 26.66 14.70 -1.54
C LEU A 65 27.42 15.17 -2.78
N MET A 66 27.08 16.31 -3.40
CA MET A 66 27.88 16.92 -4.47
C MET A 66 29.18 17.48 -3.91
N ASN A 67 29.14 18.20 -2.79
CA ASN A 67 30.33 18.67 -2.09
C ASN A 67 31.16 17.51 -1.56
N PHE A 68 30.52 16.45 -1.05
CA PHE A 68 31.14 15.23 -0.57
C PHE A 68 31.64 14.39 -1.72
N ALA A 69 31.02 14.41 -2.91
CA ALA A 69 31.54 13.78 -4.12
C ALA A 69 32.71 14.58 -4.69
N CYS A 70 32.72 15.90 -4.59
CA CYS A 70 33.89 16.73 -4.88
C CYS A 70 35.02 16.51 -3.85
N LEU A 71 34.71 16.38 -2.56
CA LEU A 71 35.68 16.09 -1.50
C LEU A 71 36.16 14.63 -1.56
N ALA A 72 35.27 13.69 -1.89
CA ALA A 72 35.55 12.28 -2.11
C ALA A 72 36.27 12.08 -3.45
N ALA A 73 36.06 12.90 -4.48
CA ALA A 73 36.92 12.95 -5.67
C ALA A 73 38.36 13.24 -5.28
N VAL A 74 38.50 14.25 -4.42
CA VAL A 74 39.77 14.72 -3.88
C VAL A 74 40.39 13.67 -2.96
N GLN A 75 39.59 12.94 -2.17
CA GLN A 75 40.04 11.86 -1.26
C GLN A 75 40.25 10.50 -1.94
N VAL A 76 39.42 10.06 -2.88
CA VAL A 76 39.55 8.80 -3.63
C VAL A 76 40.78 8.88 -4.53
N SER A 77 41.11 10.05 -5.09
CA SER A 77 42.40 10.28 -5.77
C SER A 77 43.62 10.33 -4.81
N ILE A 78 43.40 10.32 -3.49
CA ILE A 78 44.43 10.15 -2.45
C ILE A 78 44.47 8.69 -1.96
N ILE A 79 43.34 7.99 -2.00
CA ILE A 79 43.17 6.62 -1.48
C ILE A 79 43.40 5.55 -2.55
N ASP A 80 43.33 5.88 -3.84
CA ASP A 80 43.71 5.00 -4.97
C ASP A 80 45.21 4.65 -5.02
N ALA A 81 45.99 5.11 -4.04
CA ALA A 81 47.29 4.54 -3.78
C ALA A 81 47.22 3.20 -3.04
N HIS A 82 46.21 2.86 -2.21
CA HIS A 82 46.41 1.79 -1.20
C HIS A 82 45.30 0.82 -0.80
N VAL A 83 43.99 0.95 -1.11
CA VAL A 83 43.04 -0.05 -0.54
C VAL A 83 41.79 -0.29 -1.40
N ALA A 84 41.78 -1.41 -2.11
CA ALA A 84 40.54 -2.10 -2.54
C ALA A 84 40.62 -3.54 -2.03
N SER A 85 39.50 -4.09 -1.50
CA SER A 85 39.28 -5.48 -1.02
C SER A 85 39.10 -5.65 0.50
N PRO A 86 38.03 -5.10 1.15
CA PRO A 86 36.88 -5.98 1.43
C PRO A 86 35.57 -5.24 1.82
N PHE A 87 34.66 -4.96 0.88
CA PHE A 87 33.30 -4.47 1.23
C PHE A 87 32.17 -5.40 0.76
N GLN A 88 32.51 -6.55 0.17
CA GLN A 88 31.58 -7.45 -0.52
C GLN A 88 31.01 -8.60 0.34
N LYS A 89 31.13 -8.58 1.68
CA LYS A 89 30.85 -9.78 2.49
C LYS A 89 29.86 -9.63 3.66
N ARG A 90 28.97 -8.64 3.61
CA ARG A 90 28.00 -8.37 4.72
C ARG A 90 26.53 -8.23 4.29
N PHE A 91 26.16 -8.74 3.12
CA PHE A 91 24.78 -8.61 2.60
C PHE A 91 24.00 -9.92 2.47
N ASP A 92 24.42 -10.99 3.16
CA ASP A 92 23.71 -12.26 3.21
C ASP A 92 23.13 -12.50 4.61
N GLU A 93 21.99 -11.87 4.90
CA GLU A 93 21.04 -12.30 5.93
C GLU A 93 19.66 -11.88 5.45
N LYS A 94 18.96 -12.81 4.80
CA LYS A 94 17.70 -12.57 4.09
C LYS A 94 16.75 -13.73 4.38
N ASP A 95 16.08 -13.71 5.53
CA ASP A 95 15.11 -14.77 5.89
C ASP A 95 13.84 -14.30 6.61
N SER A 96 13.53 -12.99 6.64
CA SER A 96 12.22 -12.52 7.18
C SER A 96 11.31 -11.86 6.15
N ALA A 97 11.85 -11.47 4.98
CA ALA A 97 11.06 -10.79 3.95
C ALA A 97 10.30 -11.78 3.06
N THR A 98 10.88 -12.94 2.75
CA THR A 98 10.33 -13.93 1.81
C THR A 98 9.05 -14.58 2.32
N GLU A 99 8.95 -14.84 3.62
CA GLU A 99 7.78 -15.43 4.29
C GLU A 99 6.56 -14.49 4.36
N ILE A 100 6.78 -13.18 4.20
CA ILE A 100 5.73 -12.14 4.17
C ILE A 100 5.18 -11.94 2.74
N TYR A 101 5.99 -12.18 1.71
CA TYR A 101 5.57 -12.04 0.30
C TYR A 101 4.56 -13.11 -0.15
N GLU A 102 4.62 -14.33 0.39
CA GLU A 102 3.68 -15.40 0.01
C GLU A 102 2.27 -15.14 0.59
N ASN A 103 2.19 -14.53 1.77
CA ASN A 103 0.91 -14.26 2.44
C ASN A 103 0.06 -13.15 1.77
N ALA A 104 0.67 -12.20 1.06
CA ALA A 104 -0.05 -11.08 0.42
C ALA A 104 -0.77 -11.46 -0.89
N ALA A 105 -0.28 -12.46 -1.62
CA ALA A 105 -0.94 -12.96 -2.83
C ALA A 105 -2.27 -13.68 -2.55
N LEU A 106 -2.48 -14.12 -1.30
CA LEU A 106 -3.61 -14.95 -0.88
C LEU A 106 -4.88 -14.15 -0.51
N PHE A 107 -4.76 -12.84 -0.21
CA PHE A 107 -5.88 -11.95 0.13
C PHE A 107 -6.50 -11.22 -1.07
N SER A 108 -6.38 -11.80 -2.27
CA SER A 108 -6.98 -11.20 -3.45
C SER A 108 -8.51 -11.27 -3.37
N VAL A 109 -9.15 -10.13 -3.16
CA VAL A 109 -10.60 -9.94 -3.39
C VAL A 109 -10.94 -9.84 -4.88
N ALA A 110 -9.94 -9.89 -5.78
CA ALA A 110 -10.15 -9.77 -7.22
C ALA A 110 -11.14 -10.80 -7.80
N PRO A 111 -11.18 -12.08 -7.35
CA PRO A 111 -12.22 -13.01 -7.79
C PRO A 111 -13.63 -12.58 -7.41
N LEU A 112 -13.81 -11.96 -6.23
CA LEU A 112 -15.10 -11.41 -5.80
C LEU A 112 -15.45 -10.15 -6.61
N GLN A 113 -14.49 -9.26 -6.87
CA GLN A 113 -14.70 -8.10 -7.74
C GLN A 113 -15.09 -8.52 -9.15
N ALA A 114 -14.40 -9.52 -9.72
CA ALA A 114 -14.74 -10.08 -11.02
C ALA A 114 -16.14 -10.71 -11.03
N PHE A 115 -16.51 -11.42 -9.95
CA PHE A 115 -17.85 -11.96 -9.77
C PHE A 115 -18.92 -10.86 -9.74
N VAL A 116 -18.72 -9.80 -8.94
CA VAL A 116 -19.61 -8.63 -8.86
C VAL A 116 -19.80 -8.00 -10.24
N ARG A 117 -18.69 -7.72 -10.96
CA ARG A 117 -18.72 -7.18 -12.32
C ARG A 117 -19.44 -8.06 -13.34
N SER A 118 -19.26 -9.38 -13.23
CA SER A 118 -19.91 -10.32 -14.14
C SER A 118 -21.43 -10.35 -13.95
N ARG A 119 -21.91 -10.07 -12.72
CA ARG A 119 -23.33 -10.08 -12.36
C ARG A 119 -24.01 -8.72 -12.56
N GLY A 120 -23.25 -7.63 -12.51
CA GLY A 120 -23.72 -6.28 -12.80
C GLY A 120 -24.50 -6.11 -14.10
N ARG A 121 -24.12 -6.88 -15.13
CA ARG A 121 -24.80 -6.85 -16.45
C ARG A 121 -26.14 -7.58 -16.50
N ASP A 122 -26.31 -8.60 -15.67
CA ASP A 122 -27.50 -9.48 -15.68
C ASP A 122 -28.41 -9.23 -14.45
N GLY A 123 -27.96 -8.40 -13.49
CA GLY A 123 -28.61 -8.13 -12.22
C GLY A 123 -28.54 -9.31 -11.25
N PHE A 124 -28.33 -9.03 -9.96
CA PHE A 124 -28.45 -10.06 -8.90
C PHE A 124 -29.87 -10.68 -8.83
N HIS A 125 -30.86 -10.07 -9.49
CA HIS A 125 -32.26 -10.48 -9.48
C HIS A 125 -32.58 -11.73 -10.35
N GLU A 126 -31.77 -12.05 -11.37
CA GLU A 126 -32.16 -13.08 -12.35
C GLU A 126 -31.98 -14.53 -11.87
N VAL A 127 -31.19 -14.77 -10.82
CA VAL A 127 -31.03 -16.12 -10.22
C VAL A 127 -32.30 -16.55 -9.45
N SER A 128 -33.19 -15.61 -9.13
CA SER A 128 -34.34 -15.84 -8.25
C SER A 128 -35.61 -16.30 -8.97
N ALA A 129 -35.85 -15.89 -10.22
CA ALA A 129 -37.21 -15.89 -10.76
C ALA A 129 -37.55 -17.00 -11.78
N SER A 130 -36.59 -17.52 -12.55
CA SER A 130 -36.92 -18.37 -13.71
C SER A 130 -36.88 -19.89 -13.46
N SER A 131 -36.26 -20.35 -12.37
CA SER A 131 -36.16 -21.79 -12.03
C SER A 131 -36.78 -22.18 -10.68
N ALA A 132 -36.99 -21.21 -9.78
CA ALA A 132 -37.62 -21.49 -8.49
C ALA A 132 -39.14 -21.57 -8.67
N LYS A 133 -39.73 -22.76 -8.47
CA LYS A 133 -41.16 -22.86 -8.17
C LYS A 133 -41.45 -21.84 -7.06
N PRO A 134 -42.48 -20.98 -7.20
CA PRO A 134 -42.82 -20.00 -6.16
C PRO A 134 -42.89 -20.75 -4.84
N ALA A 135 -42.08 -20.29 -3.87
CA ALA A 135 -41.97 -20.92 -2.57
C ALA A 135 -43.40 -21.15 -2.06
N ALA A 136 -43.79 -22.43 -1.97
CA ALA A 136 -45.06 -22.77 -1.35
C ALA A 136 -45.05 -22.06 0.01
N SER A 137 -46.11 -21.28 0.28
CA SER A 137 -46.27 -20.59 1.57
C SER A 137 -45.81 -21.53 2.67
N ALA A 138 -44.90 -21.06 3.54
CA ALA A 138 -44.32 -21.87 4.60
C ALA A 138 -45.40 -22.79 5.20
N PRO A 139 -45.16 -24.12 5.30
CA PRO A 139 -46.16 -25.03 5.83
C PRO A 139 -46.71 -24.45 7.12
N LYS A 140 -48.05 -24.47 7.30
CA LYS A 140 -48.72 -23.96 8.50
C LYS A 140 -48.27 -24.60 9.83
N ASP A 141 -47.28 -25.50 9.77
CA ASP A 141 -46.78 -26.36 10.84
C ASP A 141 -45.22 -26.29 10.92
N SER A 142 -44.61 -25.12 10.65
CA SER A 142 -43.14 -24.94 10.61
C SER A 142 -42.45 -25.18 11.96
N GLU A 143 -43.08 -24.72 13.05
CA GLU A 143 -42.63 -25.00 14.43
C GLU A 143 -42.55 -26.52 14.68
N ALA A 144 -43.41 -27.30 14.00
CA ALA A 144 -43.42 -28.74 14.11
C ALA A 144 -42.17 -29.40 13.47
N CYS A 145 -41.51 -28.80 12.48
CA CYS A 145 -40.32 -29.39 11.83
C CYS A 145 -39.11 -29.40 12.76
N VAL A 146 -38.75 -28.25 13.33
CA VAL A 146 -37.64 -28.13 14.31
C VAL A 146 -37.93 -28.96 15.54
N LEU A 147 -39.18 -28.93 16.05
CA LEU A 147 -39.60 -29.75 17.19
C LEU A 147 -39.69 -31.25 16.87
N ARG A 148 -39.91 -31.68 15.62
CA ARG A 148 -39.84 -33.09 15.21
C ARG A 148 -38.39 -33.56 15.16
N PHE A 149 -37.50 -32.75 14.59
CA PHE A 149 -36.06 -33.02 14.59
C PHE A 149 -35.52 -33.15 16.03
N ALA A 150 -35.88 -32.21 16.90
CA ALA A 150 -35.65 -32.24 18.33
C ALA A 150 -36.08 -33.55 18.99
N ARG A 151 -37.34 -33.93 18.77
CA ARG A 151 -37.93 -35.14 19.35
C ARG A 151 -37.21 -36.40 18.88
N ARG A 152 -36.73 -36.46 17.63
CA ARG A 152 -35.93 -37.58 17.13
C ARG A 152 -34.57 -37.67 17.82
N LEU A 153 -33.90 -36.54 18.02
CA LEU A 153 -32.66 -36.48 18.80
C LEU A 153 -32.89 -36.95 20.25
N GLN A 154 -33.91 -36.41 20.92
CA GLN A 154 -34.22 -36.77 22.32
C GLN A 154 -34.69 -38.21 22.50
N ALA A 155 -35.41 -38.77 21.51
CA ALA A 155 -35.87 -40.15 21.54
C ALA A 155 -34.72 -41.16 21.37
N SER A 156 -33.55 -40.72 20.89
CA SER A 156 -32.36 -41.57 20.89
C SER A 156 -31.90 -41.80 22.34
N ASN A 157 -32.09 -43.02 22.85
CA ASN A 157 -31.85 -43.38 24.26
C ASN A 157 -30.41 -43.08 24.76
N GLY A 158 -29.45 -42.84 23.85
CA GLY A 158 -28.05 -42.57 24.17
C GLY A 158 -27.72 -41.16 24.66
N LEU A 159 -28.63 -40.18 24.54
CA LEU A 159 -28.31 -38.77 24.84
C LEU A 159 -28.70 -38.31 26.25
N LYS A 160 -29.20 -39.16 27.14
CA LYS A 160 -29.82 -38.70 28.41
C LYS A 160 -28.84 -37.92 29.31
N GLU A 161 -27.61 -38.41 29.44
CA GLU A 161 -26.62 -37.86 30.36
C GLU A 161 -25.26 -37.62 29.71
N THR A 162 -24.51 -36.70 30.30
CA THR A 162 -23.12 -36.47 29.95
C THR A 162 -22.20 -37.53 30.56
N LYS A 163 -21.04 -37.73 29.92
CA LYS A 163 -19.95 -38.61 30.35
C LYS A 163 -18.77 -37.75 30.80
N PRO A 164 -18.45 -37.70 32.11
CA PRO A 164 -17.33 -36.90 32.61
C PRO A 164 -15.97 -37.17 31.94
N ALA A 165 -15.70 -38.43 31.58
CA ALA A 165 -14.49 -38.82 30.85
C ALA A 165 -14.38 -38.16 29.47
N LEU A 166 -15.52 -37.92 28.81
CA LEU A 166 -15.55 -37.29 27.51
C LEU A 166 -15.30 -35.78 27.62
N PHE A 167 -15.81 -35.11 28.66
CA PHE A 167 -15.44 -33.70 28.92
C PHE A 167 -13.94 -33.52 29.17
N ARG A 168 -13.29 -34.45 29.89
CA ARG A 168 -11.83 -34.43 30.04
C ARG A 168 -11.13 -34.51 28.69
N LYS A 169 -11.57 -35.42 27.81
CA LYS A 169 -11.05 -35.51 26.43
C LYS A 169 -11.29 -34.23 25.64
N VAL A 170 -12.46 -33.61 25.74
CA VAL A 170 -12.78 -32.35 25.05
C VAL A 170 -11.92 -31.20 25.56
N MET A 171 -11.73 -31.08 26.88
CA MET A 171 -10.85 -30.08 27.48
C MET A 171 -9.39 -30.29 27.05
N ASP A 172 -8.92 -31.54 27.01
CA ASP A 172 -7.57 -31.88 26.58
C ASP A 172 -7.36 -31.60 25.09
N ALA A 173 -8.38 -31.93 24.29
CA ALA A 173 -8.44 -31.58 22.88
C ALA A 173 -8.48 -30.06 22.69
N ALA A 174 -9.14 -29.27 23.54
CA ALA A 174 -9.04 -27.81 23.50
C ALA A 174 -7.69 -27.27 24.03
N GLY A 175 -6.89 -28.14 24.67
CA GLY A 175 -5.65 -27.79 25.35
C GLY A 175 -5.87 -27.05 26.68
N LEU A 176 -7.07 -27.05 27.22
CA LEU A 176 -7.46 -26.22 28.38
C LEU A 176 -7.46 -26.99 29.71
N THR A 177 -6.94 -28.21 29.74
CA THR A 177 -6.85 -29.05 30.96
C THR A 177 -5.99 -28.45 32.06
N ASN A 178 -4.98 -27.65 31.73
CA ASN A 178 -4.08 -27.03 32.71
C ASN A 178 -4.54 -25.63 33.16
N MET A 179 -5.74 -25.19 32.72
CA MET A 179 -6.28 -23.90 33.11
C MET A 179 -7.24 -24.06 34.29
N THR A 180 -6.79 -23.70 35.49
CA THR A 180 -7.59 -23.80 36.73
C THR A 180 -8.97 -23.13 36.60
N PHE A 181 -9.06 -21.96 35.96
CA PHE A 181 -10.35 -21.27 35.75
C PHE A 181 -11.34 -22.08 34.91
N VAL A 182 -10.86 -22.78 33.88
CA VAL A 182 -11.71 -23.62 33.02
C VAL A 182 -12.06 -24.92 33.75
N GLU A 183 -11.13 -25.50 34.51
CA GLU A 183 -11.40 -26.67 35.35
C GLU A 183 -12.45 -26.38 36.43
N GLU A 184 -12.36 -25.24 37.11
CA GLU A 184 -13.35 -24.77 38.08
C GLU A 184 -14.72 -24.57 37.43
N LEU A 185 -14.78 -23.94 36.24
CA LEU A 185 -16.02 -23.77 35.48
C LEU A 185 -16.63 -25.13 35.10
N MET A 186 -15.80 -26.10 34.74
CA MET A 186 -16.23 -27.42 34.29
C MET A 186 -16.36 -28.46 35.42
N ALA A 187 -16.10 -28.10 36.68
CA ALA A 187 -15.99 -29.05 37.79
C ALA A 187 -17.22 -29.96 37.95
N GLY A 188 -18.43 -29.42 37.79
CA GLY A 188 -19.67 -30.21 37.84
C GLY A 188 -19.73 -31.27 36.74
N TRP A 189 -19.43 -30.88 35.50
CA TRP A 189 -19.40 -31.75 34.32
C TRP A 189 -18.29 -32.82 34.37
N LEU A 190 -17.20 -32.54 35.08
CA LEU A 190 -16.03 -33.41 35.21
C LEU A 190 -16.16 -34.49 36.30
N VAL A 191 -17.18 -34.39 37.16
CA VAL A 191 -17.38 -35.29 38.31
C VAL A 191 -18.68 -36.08 38.19
N THR A 192 -19.79 -35.45 37.82
CA THR A 192 -21.12 -36.08 37.87
C THR A 192 -21.77 -36.06 36.49
N PRO A 193 -22.33 -37.19 36.01
CA PRO A 193 -23.20 -37.20 34.83
C PRO A 193 -24.35 -36.20 35.00
N MET A 194 -24.53 -35.31 34.04
CA MET A 194 -25.57 -34.27 34.05
C MET A 194 -26.53 -34.49 32.88
N GLN A 195 -27.80 -34.14 33.08
CA GLN A 195 -28.84 -34.30 32.05
C GLN A 195 -28.57 -33.34 30.88
N THR A 196 -28.52 -33.86 29.64
CA THR A 196 -28.30 -33.02 28.45
C THR A 196 -29.59 -32.35 27.95
N ALA A 197 -30.75 -32.84 28.40
CA ALA A 197 -32.05 -32.42 27.89
C ALA A 197 -32.28 -30.90 28.01
N GLY A 198 -31.79 -30.28 29.08
CA GLY A 198 -31.87 -28.82 29.26
C GLY A 198 -31.10 -28.05 28.19
N PHE A 199 -29.85 -28.44 27.92
CA PHE A 199 -29.03 -27.85 26.86
C PHE A 199 -29.67 -28.05 25.48
N VAL A 200 -30.09 -29.28 25.16
CA VAL A 200 -30.74 -29.60 23.89
C VAL A 200 -32.00 -28.78 23.68
N ASN A 201 -32.88 -28.70 24.70
CA ASN A 201 -34.08 -27.87 24.64
C ASN A 201 -33.77 -26.39 24.41
N LYS A 202 -32.76 -25.84 25.11
CA LYS A 202 -32.32 -24.45 24.93
C LYS A 202 -31.84 -24.20 23.50
N THR A 203 -30.96 -25.05 22.96
CA THR A 203 -30.50 -24.98 21.57
C THR A 203 -31.67 -24.98 20.59
N LEU A 204 -32.59 -25.94 20.72
CA LEU A 204 -33.72 -26.09 19.81
C LEU A 204 -34.67 -24.89 19.85
N THR A 205 -34.89 -24.33 21.03
CA THR A 205 -35.69 -23.11 21.21
C THR A 205 -35.08 -21.96 20.42
N CYS A 206 -33.75 -21.85 20.42
CA CYS A 206 -33.04 -20.80 19.70
C CYS A 206 -33.00 -21.03 18.19
N LEU A 207 -32.90 -22.29 17.75
CA LEU A 207 -33.05 -22.63 16.33
C LEU A 207 -34.45 -22.31 15.81
N ALA A 208 -35.49 -22.62 16.58
CA ALA A 208 -36.87 -22.28 16.24
C ALA A 208 -37.13 -20.75 16.25
N ALA A 209 -36.38 -19.99 17.04
CA ALA A 209 -36.46 -18.53 17.06
C ALA A 209 -35.70 -17.84 15.90
N ASN A 210 -34.98 -18.61 15.07
CA ASN A 210 -34.29 -18.11 13.88
C ASN A 210 -35.07 -18.55 12.62
N PRO A 211 -35.80 -17.65 11.96
CA PRO A 211 -36.68 -18.00 10.83
C PRO A 211 -35.95 -18.66 9.66
N MET A 212 -34.69 -18.27 9.40
CA MET A 212 -33.89 -18.84 8.30
C MET A 212 -33.47 -20.28 8.60
N LEU A 213 -33.09 -20.56 9.85
CA LEU A 213 -32.76 -21.93 10.28
C LEU A 213 -34.01 -22.81 10.36
N GLU A 214 -35.12 -22.27 10.85
CA GLU A 214 -36.40 -22.96 10.90
C GLU A 214 -36.85 -23.38 9.49
N GLN A 215 -36.83 -22.44 8.55
CA GLN A 215 -37.25 -22.72 7.17
C GLN A 215 -36.34 -23.71 6.47
N PHE A 216 -35.03 -23.62 6.69
CA PHE A 216 -34.08 -24.63 6.21
C PHE A 216 -34.40 -26.01 6.79
N ALA A 217 -34.62 -26.12 8.10
CA ALA A 217 -34.94 -27.38 8.75
C ALA A 217 -36.23 -28.00 8.18
N CYS A 218 -37.24 -27.17 7.88
CA CYS A 218 -38.45 -27.61 7.19
C CYS A 218 -38.16 -28.17 5.80
N ARG A 219 -37.42 -27.41 4.97
CA ARG A 219 -37.09 -27.82 3.60
C ARG A 219 -36.23 -29.09 3.56
N ALA A 220 -35.27 -29.20 4.48
CA ALA A 220 -34.45 -30.40 4.63
C ALA A 220 -35.30 -31.63 4.97
N GLU A 221 -36.25 -31.49 5.91
CA GLU A 221 -37.18 -32.57 6.25
C GLU A 221 -38.07 -32.95 5.05
N GLU A 222 -38.64 -31.96 4.35
CA GLU A 222 -39.48 -32.16 3.15
C GLU A 222 -38.74 -32.82 1.99
N ALA A 223 -37.47 -32.45 1.78
CA ALA A 223 -36.60 -33.06 0.78
C ALA A 223 -36.17 -34.49 1.15
N GLY A 224 -36.64 -35.02 2.29
CA GLY A 224 -36.24 -36.33 2.79
C GLY A 224 -34.77 -36.39 3.19
N LEU A 225 -34.14 -35.23 3.38
CA LEU A 225 -32.76 -35.07 3.87
C LEU A 225 -32.78 -35.29 5.38
N THR A 226 -33.14 -36.50 5.78
CA THR A 226 -32.98 -36.95 7.15
C THR A 226 -31.53 -37.40 7.34
N TRP A 227 -30.97 -37.08 8.50
CA TRP A 227 -29.74 -37.73 8.99
C TRP A 227 -30.10 -39.20 9.22
N ARG A 228 -30.10 -40.00 8.16
CA ARG A 228 -30.38 -41.42 8.28
C ARG A 228 -29.17 -42.06 8.91
N ALA A 229 -29.38 -42.65 10.09
CA ALA A 229 -28.42 -43.53 10.74
C ALA A 229 -28.28 -44.90 10.04
N GLU A 230 -28.84 -45.04 8.83
CA GLU A 230 -28.54 -46.09 7.86
C GLU A 230 -27.06 -45.86 7.46
N ASP A 231 -25.98 -46.48 7.95
CA ASP A 231 -25.76 -47.87 8.35
C ASP A 231 -24.47 -48.02 9.20
N GLY A 232 -24.42 -47.52 10.44
CA GLY A 232 -23.22 -47.73 11.26
C GLY A 232 -23.45 -47.63 12.77
N GLU A 233 -22.96 -48.63 13.52
CA GLU A 233 -22.94 -48.70 14.99
C GLU A 233 -22.22 -47.53 15.70
N GLY A 234 -21.79 -46.47 15.00
CA GLY A 234 -21.08 -45.32 15.56
C GLY A 234 -21.79 -43.97 15.47
N PHE A 235 -22.89 -43.81 14.71
CA PHE A 235 -23.48 -42.48 14.50
C PHE A 235 -24.01 -41.84 15.80
N LEU A 236 -24.67 -42.63 16.65
CA LEU A 236 -25.16 -42.15 17.94
C LEU A 236 -24.03 -41.75 18.88
N ASP A 237 -22.91 -42.47 18.87
CA ASP A 237 -21.73 -42.11 19.65
C ASP A 237 -21.12 -40.79 19.15
N LEU A 238 -21.09 -40.55 17.84
CA LEU A 238 -20.64 -39.28 17.28
C LEU A 238 -21.55 -38.11 17.65
N VAL A 239 -22.87 -38.30 17.59
CA VAL A 239 -23.83 -37.29 18.04
C VAL A 239 -23.65 -37.02 19.54
N HIS A 240 -23.38 -38.06 20.33
CA HIS A 240 -23.08 -37.91 21.76
C HIS A 240 -21.80 -37.10 21.97
N GLU A 241 -20.71 -37.42 21.27
CA GLU A 241 -19.44 -36.68 21.32
C GLU A 241 -19.58 -35.21 20.91
N ALA A 242 -20.30 -34.98 19.81
CA ALA A 242 -20.62 -33.66 19.30
C ALA A 242 -21.39 -32.80 20.31
N ILE A 243 -22.35 -33.40 21.04
CA ILE A 243 -23.10 -32.70 22.10
C ILE A 243 -22.20 -32.34 23.28
N HIS A 244 -21.23 -33.18 23.65
CA HIS A 244 -20.28 -32.83 24.73
C HIS A 244 -19.38 -31.67 24.33
N VAL A 245 -18.92 -31.65 23.08
CA VAL A 245 -18.17 -30.51 22.56
C VAL A 245 -19.07 -29.27 22.54
N ALA A 246 -20.33 -29.39 22.12
CA ALA A 246 -21.27 -28.28 22.11
C ALA A 246 -21.50 -27.69 23.51
N ILE A 247 -21.71 -28.54 24.52
CA ILE A 247 -21.88 -28.10 25.92
C ILE A 247 -20.61 -27.43 26.43
N PHE A 248 -19.44 -28.03 26.18
CA PHE A 248 -18.17 -27.43 26.58
C PHE A 248 -17.97 -26.04 25.95
N LEU A 249 -18.19 -25.94 24.64
CA LEU A 249 -18.09 -24.67 23.93
C LEU A 249 -19.10 -23.66 24.47
N GLU A 250 -20.34 -24.05 24.76
CA GLU A 250 -21.36 -23.18 25.36
C GLU A 250 -20.91 -22.61 26.71
N GLU A 251 -20.49 -23.47 27.65
CA GLU A 251 -20.16 -23.04 29.01
C GLU A 251 -18.98 -22.06 28.99
N VAL A 252 -17.91 -22.39 28.26
CA VAL A 252 -16.71 -21.53 28.16
C VAL A 252 -17.02 -20.24 27.39
N THR A 253 -17.79 -20.31 26.30
CA THR A 253 -18.15 -19.14 25.49
C THR A 253 -19.07 -18.21 26.26
N ALA A 254 -20.13 -18.73 26.88
CA ALA A 254 -21.06 -17.94 27.68
C ALA A 254 -20.35 -17.27 28.86
N ARG A 255 -19.41 -17.96 29.51
CA ARG A 255 -18.59 -17.34 30.56
C ARG A 255 -17.67 -16.26 29.99
N ALA A 256 -16.99 -16.50 28.88
CA ALA A 256 -16.08 -15.52 28.27
C ALA A 256 -16.82 -14.26 27.80
N ALA A 257 -18.05 -14.39 27.30
CA ALA A 257 -18.87 -13.25 26.89
C ALA A 257 -19.24 -12.35 28.09
N GLY A 258 -19.52 -12.93 29.26
CA GLY A 258 -19.90 -12.19 30.46
C GLY A 258 -18.73 -11.81 31.40
N ASP A 259 -17.54 -12.36 31.21
CA ASP A 259 -16.39 -12.19 32.11
C ASP A 259 -15.11 -11.93 31.31
N TYR A 260 -14.79 -10.64 31.17
CA TYR A 260 -13.61 -10.18 30.42
C TYR A 260 -12.29 -10.74 30.96
N PHE A 261 -12.16 -10.90 32.28
CA PHE A 261 -10.94 -11.43 32.86
C PHE A 261 -10.76 -12.89 32.47
N PHE A 262 -11.82 -13.69 32.55
CA PHE A 262 -11.83 -15.07 32.08
C PHE A 262 -11.50 -15.15 30.58
N ALA A 263 -12.16 -14.32 29.76
CA ALA A 263 -11.94 -14.23 28.31
C ALA A 263 -10.46 -13.94 27.97
N SER A 264 -9.86 -12.94 28.62
CA SER A 264 -8.46 -12.57 28.44
C SER A 264 -7.50 -13.70 28.81
N LYS A 265 -7.78 -14.43 29.90
CA LYS A 265 -6.95 -15.57 30.33
C LYS A 265 -7.04 -16.74 29.36
N VAL A 266 -8.23 -17.08 28.89
CA VAL A 266 -8.42 -18.13 27.88
C VAL A 266 -7.71 -17.74 26.57
N PHE A 267 -7.87 -16.50 26.11
CA PHE A 267 -7.20 -16.00 24.92
C PHE A 267 -5.67 -16.08 25.02
N GLN A 268 -5.09 -15.53 26.10
CA GLN A 268 -3.64 -15.58 26.32
C GLN A 268 -3.13 -17.02 26.29
N TYR A 269 -3.85 -17.94 26.92
CA TYR A 269 -3.48 -19.33 26.94
C TYR A 269 -3.56 -19.99 25.55
N LEU A 270 -4.65 -19.78 24.81
CA LEU A 270 -4.81 -20.28 23.44
C LEU A 270 -3.71 -19.72 22.53
N PHE A 271 -3.39 -18.43 22.65
CA PHE A 271 -2.36 -17.79 21.83
C PHE A 271 -0.96 -18.29 22.16
N GLN A 272 -0.59 -18.38 23.43
CA GLN A 272 0.77 -18.73 23.84
C GLN A 272 1.04 -20.24 23.77
N THR A 273 0.04 -21.06 24.06
CA THR A 273 0.24 -22.51 24.28
C THR A 273 -0.32 -23.35 23.15
N GLN A 274 -1.43 -22.92 22.52
CA GLN A 274 -2.10 -23.73 21.50
C GLN A 274 -1.76 -23.31 20.07
N HIS A 275 -1.21 -22.11 19.85
CA HIS A 275 -0.92 -21.62 18.50
C HIS A 275 -0.03 -22.58 17.71
N GLU A 276 1.12 -22.98 18.25
CA GLU A 276 2.04 -23.91 17.58
C GLU A 276 1.37 -25.25 17.27
N ARG A 277 0.55 -25.75 18.20
CA ARG A 277 -0.18 -27.01 18.04
C ARG A 277 -1.23 -26.92 16.93
N VAL A 278 -1.97 -25.81 16.86
CA VAL A 278 -2.96 -25.55 15.81
C VAL A 278 -2.28 -25.47 14.44
N MET A 279 -1.18 -24.71 14.33
CA MET A 279 -0.44 -24.58 13.07
C MET A 279 0.16 -25.92 12.62
N ALA A 280 0.72 -26.70 13.55
CA ALA A 280 1.22 -28.05 13.26
C ALA A 280 0.10 -29.01 12.81
N ALA A 281 -1.11 -28.88 13.36
CA ALA A 281 -2.25 -29.66 12.92
C ALA A 281 -2.69 -29.27 11.50
N PHE A 282 -2.67 -27.97 11.18
CA PHE A 282 -3.01 -27.48 9.84
C PHE A 282 -2.02 -27.92 8.77
N GLU A 283 -0.72 -27.90 9.08
CA GLU A 283 0.34 -28.46 8.22
C GLU A 283 0.10 -29.94 7.90
N GLN A 284 -0.39 -30.70 8.88
CA GLN A 284 -0.62 -32.14 8.72
C GLN A 284 -1.93 -32.46 7.99
N GLU A 285 -2.98 -31.67 8.22
CA GLU A 285 -4.34 -31.95 7.73
C GLU A 285 -4.63 -31.31 6.38
N TYR A 286 -4.04 -30.15 6.08
CA TYR A 286 -4.36 -29.37 4.90
C TYR A 286 -3.14 -29.17 4.00
N GLN A 287 -3.39 -29.03 2.69
CA GLN A 287 -2.36 -28.73 1.70
C GLN A 287 -2.78 -27.54 0.82
N GLY A 288 -1.78 -26.81 0.30
CA GLY A 288 -1.98 -25.67 -0.60
C GLY A 288 -2.96 -24.63 -0.05
N THR A 289 -3.86 -24.15 -0.90
CA THR A 289 -4.77 -23.02 -0.57
C THR A 289 -5.70 -23.27 0.62
N ARG A 290 -5.96 -24.54 0.98
CA ARG A 290 -6.77 -24.88 2.17
C ARG A 290 -5.98 -24.69 3.46
N ARG A 291 -4.68 -25.00 3.43
CA ARG A 291 -3.76 -24.78 4.55
C ARG A 291 -3.62 -23.29 4.79
N ASP A 292 -3.31 -22.54 3.74
CA ASP A 292 -3.19 -21.08 3.80
C ASP A 292 -4.47 -20.45 4.38
N PHE A 293 -5.64 -20.89 3.91
CA PHE A 293 -6.90 -20.43 4.47
C PHE A 293 -7.05 -20.75 5.96
N ALA A 294 -6.74 -21.98 6.39
CA ALA A 294 -6.87 -22.38 7.80
C ALA A 294 -5.94 -21.55 8.70
N GLU A 295 -4.69 -21.37 8.29
CA GLU A 295 -3.70 -20.55 9.00
C GLU A 295 -4.16 -19.09 9.11
N LEU A 296 -4.54 -18.48 7.99
CA LEU A 296 -5.06 -17.11 7.96
C LEU A 296 -6.32 -16.98 8.81
N LYS A 297 -7.20 -17.98 8.79
CA LYS A 297 -8.43 -17.99 9.59
C LYS A 297 -8.11 -17.99 11.08
N TRP A 298 -7.18 -18.82 11.52
CA TRP A 298 -6.74 -18.85 12.92
C TRP A 298 -6.11 -17.52 13.33
N GLN A 299 -5.19 -16.98 12.53
CA GLN A 299 -4.57 -15.68 12.81
C GLN A 299 -5.59 -14.55 12.86
N GLY A 300 -6.55 -14.51 11.93
CA GLY A 300 -7.62 -13.53 11.89
C GLY A 300 -8.54 -13.62 13.11
N VAL A 301 -8.88 -14.83 13.55
CA VAL A 301 -9.66 -15.07 14.77
C VAL A 301 -8.89 -14.59 16.01
N MET A 302 -7.61 -14.94 16.14
CA MET A 302 -6.80 -14.54 17.29
C MET A 302 -6.58 -13.02 17.34
N ARG A 303 -6.33 -12.37 16.20
CA ARG A 303 -6.26 -10.90 16.14
C ARG A 303 -7.60 -10.24 16.46
N GLY A 304 -8.70 -10.82 16.00
CA GLY A 304 -10.04 -10.35 16.33
C GLY A 304 -10.33 -10.42 17.83
N LEU A 305 -9.91 -11.51 18.50
CA LEU A 305 -9.98 -11.63 19.96
C LEU A 305 -9.10 -10.61 20.66
N GLU A 306 -7.86 -10.42 20.19
CA GLU A 306 -6.95 -9.43 20.75
C GLU A 306 -7.54 -8.02 20.67
N ASP A 307 -8.01 -7.61 19.49
CA ASP A 307 -8.61 -6.30 19.24
C ASP A 307 -9.87 -6.12 20.13
N LEU A 308 -10.74 -7.13 20.25
CA LEU A 308 -11.90 -7.13 21.15
C LEU A 308 -11.50 -6.98 22.62
N LEU A 309 -10.47 -7.71 23.04
CA LEU A 309 -10.06 -7.71 24.44
C LEU A 309 -9.38 -6.41 24.84
N LEU A 310 -8.48 -5.89 24.00
CA LEU A 310 -7.81 -4.62 24.23
C LEU A 310 -8.82 -3.47 24.38
N GLN A 311 -9.91 -3.48 23.60
CA GLN A 311 -10.98 -2.48 23.70
C GLN A 311 -11.65 -2.48 25.07
N HIS A 312 -11.97 -3.66 25.62
CA HIS A 312 -12.57 -3.77 26.94
C HIS A 312 -11.65 -3.31 28.07
N HIS A 313 -10.33 -3.42 27.90
CA HIS A 313 -9.38 -3.03 28.95
C HIS A 313 -9.24 -1.52 29.11
N VAL A 314 -9.32 -0.76 28.01
CA VAL A 314 -8.88 0.64 28.01
C VAL A 314 -9.94 1.60 28.54
N GLN A 315 -11.23 1.22 28.62
CA GLN A 315 -12.35 2.14 28.95
C GLN A 315 -12.31 3.49 28.20
N ALA A 316 -11.50 3.62 27.15
CA ALA A 316 -11.39 4.85 26.39
C ALA A 316 -12.58 4.92 25.43
N PRO A 317 -13.18 6.12 25.27
CA PRO A 317 -14.20 6.33 24.27
C PRO A 317 -13.65 5.93 22.89
N TYR A 318 -14.48 5.23 22.11
CA TYR A 318 -14.11 4.77 20.78
C TYR A 318 -13.54 5.91 19.94
N THR A 319 -12.29 5.78 19.52
CA THR A 319 -11.83 6.62 18.42
C THR A 319 -12.52 6.11 17.15
N LYS A 320 -13.02 7.02 16.30
CA LYS A 320 -13.74 6.68 15.06
C LYS A 320 -12.97 5.67 14.17
N GLY A 321 -11.64 5.62 14.29
CA GLY A 321 -10.77 4.68 13.57
C GLY A 321 -10.80 3.23 14.06
N GLU A 322 -10.94 2.99 15.37
CA GLU A 322 -10.88 1.63 15.93
C GLU A 322 -12.13 0.81 15.59
N GLY A 323 -13.29 1.45 15.55
CA GLY A 323 -14.56 0.77 15.27
C GLY A 323 -14.60 0.27 13.82
N THR A 324 -14.09 1.13 12.93
CA THR A 324 -13.90 0.84 11.51
C THR A 324 -12.99 -0.37 11.31
N ARG A 325 -11.94 -0.54 12.13
CA ARG A 325 -10.99 -1.64 12.00
C ARG A 325 -11.61 -3.00 12.31
N MET A 326 -12.43 -3.11 13.35
CA MET A 326 -13.09 -4.37 13.68
C MET A 326 -14.15 -4.77 12.65
N MET A 327 -14.92 -3.80 12.15
CA MET A 327 -15.86 -4.04 11.05
C MET A 327 -15.12 -4.50 9.79
N THR A 328 -13.96 -3.91 9.51
CA THR A 328 -13.07 -4.32 8.41
C THR A 328 -12.63 -5.78 8.56
N TRP A 329 -12.26 -6.23 9.77
CA TRP A 329 -11.89 -7.62 10.01
C TRP A 329 -13.07 -8.59 9.85
N LEU A 330 -14.27 -8.22 10.30
CA LEU A 330 -15.46 -9.03 10.13
C LEU A 330 -15.82 -9.17 8.63
N ARG A 331 -15.79 -8.05 7.89
CA ARG A 331 -15.98 -8.03 6.43
C ARG A 331 -14.93 -8.89 5.73
N LEU A 332 -13.64 -8.77 6.08
CA LEU A 332 -12.58 -9.60 5.49
C LEU A 332 -12.81 -11.09 5.76
N ASN A 333 -13.18 -11.45 6.99
CA ASN A 333 -13.51 -12.83 7.35
C ASN A 333 -14.69 -13.41 6.56
N ILE A 334 -15.68 -12.58 6.23
CA ILE A 334 -16.82 -12.95 5.37
C ILE A 334 -16.37 -13.08 3.91
N ALA A 335 -15.59 -12.12 3.41
CA ALA A 335 -15.05 -12.12 2.05
C ALA A 335 -14.21 -13.37 1.75
N GLU A 336 -13.35 -13.79 2.68
CA GLU A 336 -12.54 -15.00 2.47
C GLU A 336 -13.38 -16.28 2.35
N ALA A 337 -14.39 -16.42 3.21
CA ALA A 337 -15.33 -17.53 3.14
C ALA A 337 -16.13 -17.49 1.82
N ALA A 338 -16.59 -16.31 1.42
CA ALA A 338 -17.26 -16.09 0.14
C ALA A 338 -16.36 -16.43 -1.05
N ARG A 339 -15.07 -16.10 -1.00
CA ARG A 339 -14.10 -16.45 -2.05
C ARG A 339 -13.97 -17.96 -2.23
N MET A 340 -13.99 -18.72 -1.14
CA MET A 340 -13.97 -20.18 -1.22
C MET A 340 -15.29 -20.76 -1.71
N ASP A 341 -16.43 -20.21 -1.29
CA ASP A 341 -17.73 -20.59 -1.85
C ASP A 341 -17.76 -20.33 -3.36
N LEU A 342 -17.22 -19.21 -3.83
CA LEU A 342 -17.09 -18.90 -5.25
C LEU A 342 -16.22 -19.94 -5.97
N GLY A 343 -15.08 -20.31 -5.39
CA GLY A 343 -14.21 -21.36 -5.93
C GLY A 343 -14.89 -22.74 -6.02
N ASN A 344 -15.87 -23.00 -5.15
CA ASN A 344 -16.68 -24.22 -5.15
C ASN A 344 -18.01 -24.09 -5.93
N GLY A 345 -18.23 -22.98 -6.66
CA GLY A 345 -19.44 -22.77 -7.46
C GLY A 345 -20.71 -22.42 -6.66
N ARG A 346 -20.59 -22.02 -5.39
CA ARG A 346 -21.72 -21.80 -4.47
C ARG A 346 -22.24 -20.37 -4.52
N LEU A 347 -22.66 -19.95 -5.71
CA LEU A 347 -22.94 -18.54 -6.02
C LEU A 347 -24.04 -17.92 -5.13
N ALA A 348 -25.05 -18.70 -4.75
CA ALA A 348 -26.10 -18.22 -3.84
C ALA A 348 -25.50 -17.82 -2.48
N ASN A 349 -24.63 -18.64 -1.89
CA ASN A 349 -24.03 -18.34 -0.59
C ASN A 349 -23.01 -17.19 -0.67
N VAL A 350 -22.35 -17.00 -1.82
CA VAL A 350 -21.51 -15.81 -2.10
C VAL A 350 -22.37 -14.55 -2.10
N ALA A 351 -23.53 -14.57 -2.76
CA ALA A 351 -24.43 -13.41 -2.80
C ALA A 351 -24.89 -13.02 -1.38
N VAL A 352 -25.26 -14.00 -0.55
CA VAL A 352 -25.59 -13.77 0.86
C VAL A 352 -24.43 -13.13 1.62
N ALA A 353 -23.20 -13.62 1.42
CA ALA A 353 -22.00 -13.06 2.04
C ALA A 353 -21.78 -11.60 1.66
N LEU A 354 -21.93 -11.25 0.37
CA LEU A 354 -21.79 -9.89 -0.13
C LEU A 354 -22.84 -8.96 0.48
N SER A 355 -24.11 -9.38 0.54
CA SER A 355 -25.17 -8.65 1.23
C SER A 355 -24.87 -8.45 2.72
N LEU A 356 -24.39 -9.50 3.41
CA LEU A 356 -23.98 -9.40 4.81
C LEU A 356 -22.86 -8.38 5.00
N MET A 357 -21.86 -8.32 4.11
CA MET A 357 -20.76 -7.37 4.24
C MET A 357 -21.18 -5.92 4.01
N ALA A 358 -22.05 -5.70 3.02
CA ALA A 358 -22.53 -4.36 2.69
C ALA A 358 -23.42 -3.78 3.80
N ASP A 359 -24.22 -4.61 4.46
CA ASP A 359 -25.12 -4.18 5.54
C ASP A 359 -24.40 -3.80 6.85
N ILE A 360 -23.10 -4.10 6.99
CA ILE A 360 -22.27 -3.75 8.17
C ILE A 360 -21.85 -2.27 8.13
N ASP A 361 -22.78 -1.33 8.06
CA ASP A 361 -22.45 0.10 7.90
C ASP A 361 -22.58 0.93 9.18
N MET A 362 -22.96 0.30 10.28
CA MET A 362 -23.05 0.99 11.56
C MET A 362 -21.77 0.80 12.39
N PRO A 363 -21.02 1.89 12.67
CA PRO A 363 -19.86 1.80 13.55
C PRO A 363 -20.32 1.36 14.95
N PRO A 364 -19.50 0.60 15.68
CA PRO A 364 -19.83 0.24 17.04
C PRO A 364 -20.01 1.51 17.90
N SER A 365 -21.05 1.53 18.73
CA SER A 365 -21.31 2.62 19.67
C SER A 365 -20.96 2.19 21.09
N SER A 366 -20.15 2.96 21.81
CA SER A 366 -19.86 2.68 23.21
C SER A 366 -21.09 2.89 24.11
N SER A 367 -21.42 1.91 24.95
CA SER A 367 -22.36 2.00 26.06
C SER A 367 -21.62 1.86 27.41
N GLU A 368 -22.26 2.22 28.52
CA GLU A 368 -21.70 1.99 29.86
C GLU A 368 -21.43 0.51 30.15
N SER A 369 -22.12 -0.40 29.44
CA SER A 369 -21.98 -1.85 29.55
C SER A 369 -20.97 -2.47 28.59
N GLY A 370 -20.47 -1.74 27.57
CA GLY A 370 -19.65 -2.36 26.53
C GLY A 370 -19.74 -1.69 25.16
N THR A 371 -19.29 -2.40 24.13
CA THR A 371 -19.17 -1.92 22.75
C THR A 371 -20.35 -2.40 21.92
N VAL A 372 -21.37 -1.57 21.71
CA VAL A 372 -22.61 -1.97 21.01
C VAL A 372 -22.36 -2.10 19.52
N PHE A 373 -22.55 -3.31 19.00
CA PHE A 373 -22.64 -3.57 17.57
C PHE A 373 -24.11 -3.56 17.18
N PRO A 374 -24.61 -2.52 16.50
CA PRO A 374 -26.03 -2.45 16.18
C PRO A 374 -26.38 -3.27 14.92
N VAL A 375 -25.75 -4.42 14.65
CA VAL A 375 -26.06 -5.22 13.45
C VAL A 375 -27.51 -5.73 13.45
N GLY A 376 -28.13 -5.87 14.62
CA GLY A 376 -29.53 -6.28 14.76
C GLY A 376 -29.77 -7.78 14.60
N LYS A 377 -30.94 -8.25 15.05
CA LYS A 377 -31.29 -9.68 15.05
C LYS A 377 -31.33 -10.27 13.64
N ALA A 378 -31.88 -9.54 12.68
CA ALA A 378 -32.02 -9.96 11.30
C ALA A 378 -30.66 -10.28 10.65
N TRP A 379 -29.67 -9.41 10.84
CA TRP A 379 -28.31 -9.62 10.35
C TRP A 379 -27.62 -10.80 11.06
N ALA A 380 -27.75 -10.90 12.39
CA ALA A 380 -27.15 -11.99 13.15
C ALA A 380 -27.73 -13.35 12.73
N ASP A 381 -29.05 -13.44 12.56
CA ASP A 381 -29.73 -14.64 12.08
C ASP A 381 -29.26 -15.01 10.66
N ALA A 382 -29.11 -14.00 9.79
CA ALA A 382 -28.62 -14.15 8.42
C ALA A 382 -27.19 -14.66 8.38
N TYR A 383 -26.33 -14.09 9.22
CA TYR A 383 -24.95 -14.53 9.37
C TYR A 383 -24.88 -15.98 9.87
N ILE A 384 -25.68 -16.37 10.86
CA ILE A 384 -25.69 -17.74 11.37
C ILE A 384 -26.12 -18.71 10.26
N ALA A 385 -27.17 -18.37 9.51
CA ALA A 385 -27.68 -19.20 8.43
C ALA A 385 -26.67 -19.32 7.28
N TRP A 386 -26.06 -18.21 6.86
CA TRP A 386 -24.98 -18.16 5.86
C TRP A 386 -23.76 -18.97 6.27
N ASN A 387 -23.28 -18.75 7.50
CA ASN A 387 -22.09 -19.42 8.02
C ASN A 387 -22.33 -20.92 8.17
N SER A 388 -23.56 -21.34 8.48
CA SER A 388 -23.93 -22.75 8.54
C SER A 388 -23.89 -23.41 7.16
N ALA A 389 -24.46 -22.77 6.14
CA ALA A 389 -24.34 -23.22 4.76
C ALA A 389 -22.87 -23.33 4.32
N TYR A 390 -22.07 -22.29 4.61
CA TYR A 390 -20.62 -22.27 4.33
C TYR A 390 -19.85 -23.36 5.08
N VAL A 391 -20.14 -23.61 6.36
CA VAL A 391 -19.41 -24.63 7.12
C VAL A 391 -19.72 -26.03 6.59
N LEU A 392 -20.98 -26.32 6.29
CA LEU A 392 -21.38 -27.58 5.64
C LEU A 392 -20.63 -27.78 4.30
N SER A 393 -20.44 -26.67 3.59
CA SER A 393 -19.79 -26.58 2.29
C SER A 393 -18.37 -27.16 2.24
N LEU A 394 -17.68 -27.29 3.37
CA LEU A 394 -16.28 -27.72 3.36
C LEU A 394 -16.08 -29.22 3.08
N GLY A 395 -17.15 -30.00 2.88
CA GLY A 395 -17.12 -31.38 2.37
C GLY A 395 -16.59 -32.44 3.34
N GLU A 396 -15.70 -32.07 4.26
CA GLU A 396 -15.19 -32.88 5.37
C GLU A 396 -15.67 -32.32 6.72
N VAL A 397 -16.96 -32.08 6.80
CA VAL A 397 -17.57 -31.42 7.95
C VAL A 397 -17.81 -32.44 9.04
N SER A 398 -16.82 -32.60 9.92
CA SER A 398 -17.05 -33.21 11.22
C SER A 398 -18.29 -32.56 11.86
N LEU A 399 -19.14 -33.37 12.47
CA LEU A 399 -20.32 -32.92 13.24
C LEU A 399 -19.96 -31.77 14.21
N LEU A 400 -18.70 -31.71 14.65
CA LEU A 400 -18.10 -30.67 15.48
C LEU A 400 -18.13 -29.27 14.87
N ALA A 401 -17.98 -29.14 13.56
CA ALA A 401 -18.01 -27.84 12.91
C ALA A 401 -19.43 -27.26 12.88
N ILE A 402 -20.44 -28.13 12.83
CA ILE A 402 -21.86 -27.79 12.90
C ILE A 402 -22.26 -27.45 14.34
N THR A 403 -21.76 -28.19 15.34
CA THR A 403 -22.16 -27.98 16.74
C THR A 403 -21.86 -26.58 17.24
N LYS A 404 -20.71 -25.98 16.86
CA LYS A 404 -20.36 -24.60 17.24
C LYS A 404 -21.32 -23.52 16.70
N LEU A 405 -22.13 -23.83 15.68
CA LEU A 405 -23.12 -22.91 15.14
C LEU A 405 -24.42 -22.92 15.93
N PHE A 406 -24.65 -23.97 16.71
CA PHE A 406 -25.91 -24.23 17.38
C PHE A 406 -25.81 -24.21 18.90
N ILE A 407 -24.65 -23.82 19.46
CA ILE A 407 -24.58 -23.54 20.89
C ILE A 407 -25.44 -22.31 21.23
N PRO A 408 -26.19 -22.33 22.33
CA PRO A 408 -27.12 -21.26 22.67
C PRO A 408 -26.49 -19.86 22.74
N SER A 409 -25.29 -19.69 23.28
CA SER A 409 -24.54 -18.43 23.33
C SER A 409 -24.24 -17.83 21.95
N VAL A 410 -24.28 -18.63 20.88
CA VAL A 410 -24.10 -18.18 19.49
C VAL A 410 -25.42 -18.09 18.75
N SER A 411 -26.34 -19.05 18.96
CA SER A 411 -27.57 -19.17 18.18
C SER A 411 -28.77 -18.44 18.77
N CYS A 412 -28.79 -18.22 20.09
CA CYS A 412 -29.86 -17.50 20.77
C CYS A 412 -29.64 -15.99 20.67
N THR A 413 -29.94 -15.41 19.52
CA THR A 413 -30.04 -13.96 19.38
C THR A 413 -31.30 -13.50 20.14
N SER A 414 -31.14 -12.93 21.34
CA SER A 414 -32.29 -12.46 22.12
C SER A 414 -33.01 -11.32 21.37
N SER A 415 -34.30 -11.16 21.62
CA SER A 415 -35.09 -10.04 21.06
C SER A 415 -34.64 -8.67 21.61
N SER A 416 -33.93 -8.66 22.74
CA SER A 416 -33.39 -7.46 23.39
C SER A 416 -31.90 -7.31 23.05
N LEU A 417 -31.65 -6.57 21.96
CA LEU A 417 -30.48 -5.74 21.69
C LEU A 417 -29.27 -5.94 22.61
N ASN A 418 -28.25 -6.63 22.09
CA ASN A 418 -26.83 -6.27 22.12
C ASN A 418 -26.09 -7.30 21.26
N ALA A 419 -25.93 -7.05 19.96
CA ALA A 419 -25.22 -7.99 19.08
C ALA A 419 -23.69 -8.02 19.35
N GLU A 420 -23.22 -7.36 20.41
CA GLU A 420 -21.86 -7.49 20.96
C GLU A 420 -21.60 -8.91 21.44
N ASP A 421 -22.50 -9.44 22.27
CA ASP A 421 -22.36 -10.76 22.85
C ASP A 421 -22.31 -11.81 21.75
N PHE A 422 -23.03 -11.58 20.65
CA PHE A 422 -22.99 -12.43 19.47
C PHE A 422 -21.60 -12.45 18.83
N VAL A 423 -21.01 -11.29 18.50
CA VAL A 423 -19.70 -11.23 17.84
C VAL A 423 -18.62 -11.83 18.75
N VAL A 424 -18.59 -11.43 20.03
CA VAL A 424 -17.62 -11.94 21.01
C VAL A 424 -17.76 -13.45 21.18
N SER A 425 -18.99 -13.93 21.45
CA SER A 425 -19.28 -15.36 21.60
C SER A 425 -18.92 -16.13 20.33
N ARG A 426 -19.13 -15.54 19.15
CA ARG A 426 -18.81 -16.18 17.89
C ARG A 426 -17.32 -16.32 17.67
N VAL A 427 -16.55 -15.26 17.91
CA VAL A 427 -15.09 -15.29 17.74
C VAL A 427 -14.47 -16.25 18.77
N PHE A 428 -14.92 -16.22 20.03
CA PHE A 428 -14.46 -17.15 21.07
C PHE A 428 -14.82 -18.61 20.77
N SER A 429 -16.08 -18.90 20.46
CA SER A 429 -16.52 -20.25 20.10
C SER A 429 -15.75 -20.79 18.89
N LEU A 430 -15.46 -19.95 17.90
CA LEU A 430 -14.68 -20.34 16.74
C LEU A 430 -13.21 -20.62 17.11
N ALA A 431 -12.58 -19.80 17.94
CA ALA A 431 -11.21 -20.03 18.42
C ALA A 431 -11.11 -21.37 19.20
N LEU A 432 -12.05 -21.60 20.12
CA LEU A 432 -12.13 -22.83 20.88
C LEU A 432 -12.36 -24.05 19.97
N MET A 433 -13.26 -23.95 19.00
CA MET A 433 -13.49 -25.03 18.05
C MET A 433 -12.24 -25.36 17.23
N ILE A 434 -11.53 -24.35 16.71
CA ILE A 434 -10.27 -24.56 15.98
C ILE A 434 -9.24 -25.24 16.88
N ALA A 435 -9.08 -24.78 18.13
CA ALA A 435 -8.19 -25.39 19.10
C ALA A 435 -8.58 -26.85 19.39
N THR A 436 -9.85 -27.13 19.66
CA THR A 436 -10.37 -28.48 19.90
C THR A 436 -10.14 -29.40 18.71
N ARG A 437 -10.42 -28.93 17.48
CA ARG A 437 -10.25 -29.70 16.24
C ARG A 437 -8.78 -29.99 15.93
N SER A 438 -7.85 -29.13 16.35
CA SER A 438 -6.42 -29.36 16.13
C SER A 438 -5.87 -30.59 16.84
N SER A 439 -6.60 -31.12 17.83
CA SER A 439 -6.22 -32.37 18.49
C SER A 439 -6.40 -33.58 17.57
N ARG A 440 -5.42 -34.48 17.56
CA ARG A 440 -5.58 -35.80 16.93
C ARG A 440 -6.64 -36.64 17.64
N ASP A 441 -6.78 -36.46 18.95
CA ASP A 441 -7.72 -37.19 19.81
C ASP A 441 -9.06 -36.46 19.96
N CYS A 442 -9.39 -35.56 19.02
CA CYS A 442 -10.64 -34.82 19.02
C CYS A 442 -11.84 -35.78 18.86
N PRO A 443 -12.75 -35.88 19.85
CA PRO A 443 -13.95 -36.70 19.74
C PRO A 443 -14.83 -36.20 18.58
N GLY A 444 -15.46 -37.08 17.80
CA GLY A 444 -16.42 -36.72 16.75
C GLY A 444 -15.80 -36.46 15.37
N ARG A 445 -14.53 -36.83 15.16
CA ARG A 445 -13.86 -36.68 13.86
C ARG A 445 -14.22 -37.83 12.93
N VAL A 446 -15.16 -37.59 12.01
CA VAL A 446 -15.53 -38.57 10.98
C VAL A 446 -15.50 -37.91 9.60
N PRO A 447 -14.95 -38.61 8.58
CA PRO A 447 -15.00 -38.13 7.20
C PRO A 447 -16.47 -37.94 6.80
N ALA A 448 -16.85 -36.71 6.52
CA ALA A 448 -18.23 -36.34 6.22
C ALA A 448 -18.63 -36.69 4.79
N ASN A 449 -18.43 -37.95 4.38
CA ASN A 449 -18.91 -38.44 3.10
C ASN A 449 -20.45 -38.56 3.05
N MET A 450 -21.15 -38.19 4.13
CA MET A 450 -22.60 -38.43 4.31
C MET A 450 -23.49 -37.19 4.25
N VAL A 451 -22.97 -35.95 4.29
CA VAL A 451 -23.84 -34.76 4.18
C VAL A 451 -23.93 -34.31 2.74
N SER A 452 -25.10 -34.53 2.13
CA SER A 452 -25.35 -34.30 0.70
C SER A 452 -24.99 -32.88 0.25
N ILE A 453 -24.22 -32.77 -0.83
CA ILE A 453 -23.98 -31.52 -1.57
C ILE A 453 -25.30 -30.78 -1.87
N SER A 454 -26.38 -31.53 -2.13
CA SER A 454 -27.70 -30.97 -2.39
C SER A 454 -28.29 -30.21 -1.19
N LEU A 455 -28.03 -30.64 0.05
CA LEU A 455 -28.53 -29.94 1.24
C LEU A 455 -27.94 -28.54 1.36
N MET A 456 -26.70 -28.38 0.91
CA MET A 456 -25.95 -27.13 1.03
C MET A 456 -26.37 -26.11 -0.03
N GLU A 457 -26.58 -26.58 -1.26
CA GLU A 457 -27.11 -25.75 -2.35
C GLU A 457 -28.51 -25.25 -2.01
N GLU A 458 -29.38 -26.14 -1.52
CA GLU A 458 -30.72 -25.78 -1.04
C GLU A 458 -30.67 -24.80 0.13
N TRP A 459 -29.70 -24.93 1.04
CA TRP A 459 -29.53 -23.95 2.12
C TRP A 459 -29.11 -22.58 1.58
N GLY A 460 -28.09 -22.51 0.73
CA GLY A 460 -27.65 -21.25 0.13
C GLY A 460 -28.79 -20.55 -0.63
N LEU A 461 -29.59 -21.30 -1.39
CA LEU A 461 -30.77 -20.79 -2.09
C LEU A 461 -31.86 -20.34 -1.11
N SER A 462 -32.14 -21.11 -0.07
CA SER A 462 -33.11 -20.76 0.96
C SER A 462 -32.70 -19.45 1.65
N ASN A 463 -31.43 -19.31 2.04
CA ASN A 463 -30.92 -18.07 2.62
C ASN A 463 -31.13 -16.90 1.65
N MET A 464 -30.70 -17.04 0.40
CA MET A 464 -30.85 -16.00 -0.63
C MET A 464 -32.31 -15.52 -0.81
N GLN A 465 -33.29 -16.43 -0.74
CA GLN A 465 -34.71 -16.12 -0.88
C GLN A 465 -35.34 -15.47 0.35
N THR A 466 -34.74 -15.64 1.53
CA THR A 466 -35.39 -15.38 2.82
C THR A 466 -34.66 -14.31 3.62
N LEU A 467 -33.49 -13.89 3.14
CA LEU A 467 -32.70 -12.83 3.72
C LEU A 467 -33.49 -11.53 3.77
N PRO A 468 -33.68 -10.95 4.96
CA PRO A 468 -34.23 -9.62 5.12
C PRO A 468 -33.17 -8.53 4.88
N LEU A 469 -32.12 -8.81 4.10
CA LEU A 469 -31.03 -7.87 3.86
C LEU A 469 -31.19 -7.19 2.50
N PRO A 470 -30.86 -5.90 2.38
CA PRO A 470 -30.85 -5.23 1.09
C PRO A 470 -29.86 -5.92 0.14
N HIS A 471 -30.19 -5.93 -1.14
CA HIS A 471 -29.23 -6.23 -2.19
C HIS A 471 -28.42 -4.95 -2.44
N PRO A 472 -27.13 -4.91 -2.07
CA PRO A 472 -26.31 -3.73 -2.28
C PRO A 472 -26.12 -3.46 -3.78
N ALA A 473 -25.94 -2.19 -4.14
CA ALA A 473 -25.62 -1.83 -5.51
C ALA A 473 -24.23 -2.38 -5.89
N GLU A 474 -23.98 -2.55 -7.19
CA GLU A 474 -22.70 -3.02 -7.69
C GLU A 474 -21.58 -2.06 -7.28
N GLU A 475 -21.82 -0.76 -7.40
CA GLU A 475 -20.87 0.29 -7.04
C GLU A 475 -20.50 0.24 -5.55
N ASP A 476 -21.49 0.01 -4.67
CA ASP A 476 -21.26 -0.11 -3.22
C ASP A 476 -20.38 -1.33 -2.90
N LEU A 477 -20.60 -2.45 -3.59
CA LEU A 477 -19.78 -3.64 -3.44
C LEU A 477 -18.36 -3.44 -3.98
N GLU A 478 -18.21 -2.77 -5.12
CA GLU A 478 -16.89 -2.44 -5.66
C GLU A 478 -16.11 -1.51 -4.73
N GLU A 479 -16.74 -0.44 -4.24
CA GLU A 479 -16.13 0.50 -3.30
C GLU A 479 -15.76 -0.21 -1.99
N MET A 480 -16.66 -1.03 -1.44
CA MET A 480 -16.38 -1.81 -0.24
C MET A 480 -15.21 -2.79 -0.46
N LEU A 481 -15.21 -3.58 -1.53
CA LEU A 481 -14.12 -4.53 -1.81
C LEU A 481 -12.80 -3.79 -2.10
N TYR A 482 -12.87 -2.65 -2.78
CA TYR A 482 -11.72 -1.79 -3.00
C TYR A 482 -11.19 -1.21 -1.69
N GLY A 483 -12.06 -0.73 -0.80
CA GLY A 483 -11.71 -0.24 0.54
C GLY A 483 -11.16 -1.32 1.45
N LEU A 484 -11.68 -2.56 1.37
CA LEU A 484 -11.11 -3.72 2.07
C LEU A 484 -9.70 -4.01 1.56
N CYS A 485 -9.46 -3.91 0.25
CA CYS A 485 -8.10 -4.04 -0.25
C CYS A 485 -7.23 -2.82 0.09
N LEU A 486 -7.70 -1.58 0.04
CA LEU A 486 -6.87 -0.46 0.50
C LEU A 486 -6.49 -0.62 1.98
N ASN A 487 -7.40 -0.99 2.86
CA ASN A 487 -7.09 -1.08 4.29
C ASN A 487 -6.28 -2.33 4.67
N ALA A 488 -6.45 -3.45 3.96
CA ALA A 488 -5.72 -4.71 4.21
C ALA A 488 -4.47 -4.87 3.33
N CYS A 489 -4.55 -4.51 2.05
CA CYS A 489 -3.46 -4.56 1.06
C CYS A 489 -2.49 -3.36 1.20
N ALA A 490 -2.89 -2.15 1.63
CA ALA A 490 -1.96 -1.01 1.74
C ALA A 490 -0.93 -1.12 2.88
N ARG A 491 -0.99 -2.16 3.72
CA ARG A 491 0.14 -2.44 4.63
C ARG A 491 1.42 -2.86 3.90
N HIS A 492 1.36 -3.15 2.60
CA HIS A 492 2.52 -3.57 1.80
C HIS A 492 2.70 -2.80 0.49
N GLU A 493 2.31 -1.52 0.43
CA GLU A 493 2.81 -0.64 -0.62
C GLU A 493 4.32 -0.49 -0.49
N TYR A 494 5.06 -0.83 -1.56
CA TYR A 494 6.46 -0.51 -1.72
C TYR A 494 6.70 0.95 -1.30
N LEU A 495 7.84 1.25 -0.68
CA LEU A 495 8.20 2.62 -0.25
C LEU A 495 7.99 3.67 -1.35
N LEU A 496 8.11 3.26 -2.62
CA LEU A 496 7.86 4.07 -3.81
C LEU A 496 6.37 4.19 -4.19
N GLY A 497 5.54 3.19 -3.90
CA GLY A 497 4.09 3.20 -4.17
C GLY A 497 3.31 4.14 -3.24
N ARG A 498 3.91 4.53 -2.11
CA ARG A 498 3.37 5.55 -1.19
C ARG A 498 3.61 6.98 -1.65
N LEU A 499 4.48 7.18 -2.64
CA LEU A 499 4.74 8.51 -3.18
C LEU A 499 3.56 8.91 -4.05
N SER A 500 3.10 10.16 -3.91
CA SER A 500 2.17 10.72 -4.89
C SER A 500 2.84 10.72 -6.28
N ASP A 501 2.04 10.75 -7.35
CA ASP A 501 2.58 10.84 -8.73
C ASP A 501 3.57 12.01 -8.89
N GLU A 502 3.31 13.12 -8.19
CA GLU A 502 4.18 14.29 -8.15
C GLU A 502 5.50 13.99 -7.42
N ASP A 503 5.44 13.43 -6.21
CA ASP A 503 6.62 13.04 -5.44
C ASP A 503 7.47 11.99 -6.17
N PHE A 504 6.81 11.05 -6.85
CA PHE A 504 7.47 10.03 -7.66
C PHE A 504 8.18 10.65 -8.86
N ARG A 505 7.56 11.60 -9.57
CA ARG A 505 8.22 12.36 -10.65
C ARG A 505 9.41 13.15 -10.13
N THR A 506 9.26 13.83 -9.00
CA THR A 506 10.35 14.56 -8.33
C THR A 506 11.53 13.64 -8.00
N LEU A 507 11.26 12.45 -7.45
CA LEU A 507 12.29 11.44 -7.23
C LEU A 507 12.98 11.04 -8.53
N MET A 508 12.21 10.78 -9.59
CA MET A 508 12.76 10.43 -10.91
C MET A 508 13.66 11.52 -11.49
N VAL A 509 13.31 12.81 -11.31
CA VAL A 509 14.14 13.95 -11.70
C VAL A 509 15.48 13.91 -10.98
N TYR A 510 15.49 13.75 -9.66
CA TYR A 510 16.74 13.72 -8.89
C TYR A 510 17.60 12.51 -9.23
N LEU A 511 17.00 11.33 -9.45
CA LEU A 511 17.73 10.14 -9.88
C LEU A 511 18.41 10.37 -11.23
N ALA A 512 17.66 10.84 -12.23
CA ALA A 512 18.20 11.13 -13.56
C ALA A 512 19.30 12.21 -13.52
N TRP A 513 19.09 13.27 -12.75
CA TRP A 513 20.05 14.34 -12.56
C TRP A 513 21.39 13.84 -11.98
N ILE A 514 21.34 13.06 -10.89
CA ILE A 514 22.52 12.47 -10.26
C ILE A 514 23.21 11.50 -11.24
N THR A 515 22.45 10.68 -11.96
CA THR A 515 23.00 9.76 -12.97
C THR A 515 23.78 10.53 -14.04
N VAL A 516 23.20 11.60 -14.63
CA VAL A 516 23.88 12.39 -15.67
C VAL A 516 25.18 13.01 -15.13
N LEU A 517 25.17 13.55 -13.91
CA LEU A 517 26.38 14.14 -13.31
C LEU A 517 27.49 13.10 -13.08
N ILE A 518 27.14 11.94 -12.50
CA ILE A 518 28.11 10.85 -12.24
C ILE A 518 28.66 10.31 -13.56
N THR A 519 27.79 10.05 -14.55
CA THR A 519 28.22 9.54 -15.85
C THR A 519 29.08 10.55 -16.60
N GLY A 520 28.73 11.84 -16.56
CA GLY A 520 29.49 12.90 -17.23
C GLY A 520 30.89 13.06 -16.65
N TRP A 521 31.00 13.05 -15.33
CA TRP A 521 32.30 13.10 -14.68
C TRP A 521 33.12 11.82 -14.91
N GLY A 522 32.47 10.65 -14.92
CA GLY A 522 33.08 9.39 -15.33
C GLY A 522 33.59 9.42 -16.77
N LEU A 523 32.90 10.13 -17.67
CA LEU A 523 33.31 10.32 -19.06
C LEU A 523 34.61 11.13 -19.14
N GLU A 524 34.75 12.23 -18.40
CA GLU A 524 36.03 12.96 -18.34
C GLU A 524 37.15 12.13 -17.71
N ALA A 525 36.86 11.40 -16.64
CA ALA A 525 37.85 10.63 -15.91
C ALA A 525 38.40 9.46 -16.75
N VAL A 526 37.53 8.75 -17.47
CA VAL A 526 37.91 7.56 -18.25
C VAL A 526 38.23 7.90 -19.69
N VAL A 527 37.27 8.50 -20.41
CA VAL A 527 37.41 8.80 -21.84
C VAL A 527 38.35 9.98 -22.04
N GLY A 528 38.26 11.03 -21.22
CA GLY A 528 39.14 12.18 -21.32
C GLY A 528 40.61 11.83 -21.14
N GLN A 529 40.94 10.99 -20.15
CA GLN A 529 42.30 10.48 -19.97
C GLN A 529 42.77 9.67 -21.18
N HIS A 530 41.91 8.79 -21.70
CA HIS A 530 42.25 8.00 -22.89
C HIS A 530 42.50 8.88 -24.12
N LEU A 531 41.65 9.89 -24.37
CA LEU A 531 41.80 10.85 -25.47
C LEU A 531 43.13 11.60 -25.38
N LEU A 532 43.53 12.06 -24.18
CA LEU A 532 44.80 12.74 -23.96
C LEU A 532 46.02 11.84 -24.15
N GLN A 533 45.89 10.53 -23.96
CA GLN A 533 46.98 9.56 -24.17
C GLN A 533 47.14 9.17 -25.64
N VAL A 534 46.03 9.05 -26.37
CA VAL A 534 46.02 8.53 -27.74
C VAL A 534 46.21 9.62 -28.80
N LEU A 535 45.66 10.82 -28.56
CA LEU A 535 45.70 11.90 -29.53
C LEU A 535 46.99 12.71 -29.44
N SER A 536 47.53 13.11 -30.59
CA SER A 536 48.54 14.16 -30.61
C SER A 536 47.93 15.48 -30.13
N LYS A 537 48.79 16.36 -29.58
CA LYS A 537 48.40 17.70 -29.11
C LYS A 537 47.54 18.47 -30.12
N ASP A 538 47.93 18.47 -31.39
CA ASP A 538 47.20 19.19 -32.45
C ASP A 538 45.84 18.54 -32.74
N ARG A 539 45.78 17.20 -32.82
CA ARG A 539 44.52 16.48 -33.03
C ARG A 539 43.56 16.64 -31.86
N ALA A 540 44.08 16.62 -30.63
CA ALA A 540 43.29 16.88 -29.44
C ALA A 540 42.69 18.29 -29.46
N HIS A 541 43.45 19.29 -29.92
CA HIS A 541 42.97 20.66 -30.08
C HIS A 541 41.87 20.80 -31.15
N ASP A 542 42.04 20.14 -32.29
CA ASP A 542 41.04 20.17 -33.36
C ASP A 542 39.75 19.44 -32.95
N MET A 543 39.88 18.30 -32.27
CA MET A 543 38.73 17.58 -31.72
C MET A 543 38.04 18.36 -30.58
N TRP A 544 38.80 19.09 -29.76
CA TRP A 544 38.24 20.00 -28.76
C TRP A 544 37.41 21.11 -29.42
N ARG A 545 37.94 21.77 -30.45
CA ARG A 545 37.20 22.78 -31.22
C ARG A 545 35.94 22.20 -31.85
N LEU A 546 36.01 20.98 -32.38
CA LEU A 546 34.84 20.29 -32.91
C LEU A 546 33.79 20.01 -31.82
N ALA A 547 34.22 19.55 -30.64
CA ALA A 547 33.31 19.32 -29.52
C ALA A 547 32.61 20.63 -29.08
N GLN A 548 33.35 21.75 -29.03
CA GLN A 548 32.78 23.07 -28.76
C GLN A 548 31.79 23.52 -29.83
N PHE A 549 32.06 23.23 -31.11
CA PHE A 549 31.17 23.54 -32.21
C PHE A 549 29.86 22.74 -32.17
N LEU A 550 29.94 21.46 -31.78
CA LEU A 550 28.77 20.57 -31.69
C LEU A 550 27.94 20.81 -30.42
N PHE A 551 28.53 21.39 -29.36
CA PHE A 551 27.85 21.67 -28.09
C PHE A 551 26.47 22.33 -28.28
N PRO A 552 26.34 23.50 -28.94
CA PRO A 552 25.05 24.20 -28.98
C PRO A 552 23.98 23.43 -29.75
N LEU A 553 24.37 22.65 -30.76
CA LEU A 553 23.45 21.77 -31.47
C LEU A 553 22.90 20.69 -30.53
N LEU A 554 23.77 19.98 -29.82
CA LEU A 554 23.38 18.92 -28.90
C LEU A 554 22.57 19.45 -27.71
N ALA A 555 22.93 20.60 -27.14
CA ALA A 555 22.18 21.26 -26.09
C ALA A 555 20.76 21.64 -26.55
N THR A 556 20.63 22.16 -27.79
CA THR A 556 19.33 22.49 -28.38
C THR A 556 18.48 21.24 -28.62
N VAL A 557 19.09 20.15 -29.10
CA VAL A 557 18.41 18.86 -29.27
C VAL A 557 17.92 18.32 -27.93
N ALA A 558 18.78 18.34 -26.90
CA ALA A 558 18.42 17.93 -25.54
C ALA A 558 17.21 18.73 -25.02
N LEU A 559 17.24 20.06 -25.11
CA LEU A 559 16.15 20.93 -24.64
C LEU A 559 14.82 20.61 -25.34
N ASN A 560 14.82 20.53 -26.68
CA ASN A 560 13.58 20.29 -27.45
C ASN A 560 13.02 18.88 -27.24
N THR A 561 13.89 17.90 -27.03
CA THR A 561 13.50 16.52 -26.76
C THR A 561 12.93 16.39 -25.34
N ALA A 562 13.56 17.04 -24.37
CA ALA A 562 13.08 17.11 -22.99
C ALA A 562 11.71 17.80 -22.89
N ALA A 563 11.49 18.86 -23.69
CA ALA A 563 10.20 19.54 -23.77
C ALA A 563 9.05 18.62 -24.25
N ARG A 564 9.37 17.53 -24.96
CA ARG A 564 8.43 16.48 -25.38
C ARG A 564 8.31 15.34 -24.36
N ARG A 565 8.93 15.48 -23.18
CA ARG A 565 8.99 14.47 -22.12
C ARG A 565 9.64 13.16 -22.55
N ASP A 566 10.64 13.25 -23.43
CA ASP A 566 11.37 12.10 -23.92
C ASP A 566 12.76 12.00 -23.26
N TRP A 567 12.99 10.90 -22.55
CA TRP A 567 14.23 10.61 -21.82
C TRP A 567 15.46 10.45 -22.71
N ILE A 568 15.29 10.29 -24.03
CA ILE A 568 16.42 10.28 -24.96
C ILE A 568 17.19 11.61 -24.97
N CYS A 569 16.62 12.69 -24.43
CA CYS A 569 17.29 13.98 -24.24
C CYS A 569 18.54 13.92 -23.35
N LEU A 570 18.63 12.93 -22.45
CA LEU A 570 19.75 12.83 -21.51
C LEU A 570 21.07 12.46 -22.20
N LEU A 571 21.01 11.72 -23.31
CA LEU A 571 22.21 11.34 -24.09
C LEU A 571 22.88 12.55 -24.78
N PRO A 572 22.20 13.36 -25.61
CA PRO A 572 22.79 14.56 -26.19
C PRO A 572 23.16 15.59 -25.11
N LEU A 573 22.42 15.67 -23.99
CA LEU A 573 22.80 16.50 -22.85
C LEU A 573 24.15 16.09 -22.26
N LEU A 574 24.34 14.79 -21.98
CA LEU A 574 25.58 14.23 -21.45
C LEU A 574 26.77 14.52 -22.37
N LEU A 575 26.59 14.31 -23.67
CA LEU A 575 27.63 14.58 -24.67
C LEU A 575 27.93 16.06 -24.84
N ALA A 576 26.90 16.92 -24.76
CA ALA A 576 27.06 18.38 -24.80
C ALA A 576 27.84 18.87 -23.58
N ASN A 577 27.30 18.70 -22.38
CA ASN A 577 27.87 19.25 -21.14
C ASN A 577 29.31 18.80 -20.93
N TRP A 578 29.62 17.52 -21.14
CA TRP A 578 30.99 17.01 -20.97
C TRP A 578 31.79 16.96 -22.27
N LYS A 579 31.32 17.61 -23.34
CA LYS A 579 32.03 17.75 -24.63
C LYS A 579 32.64 16.42 -25.10
N PHE A 580 31.87 15.34 -25.12
CA PHE A 580 32.34 13.98 -25.47
C PHE A 580 33.46 13.41 -24.58
N GLY A 581 33.61 13.90 -23.35
CA GLY A 581 34.57 13.44 -22.37
C GLY A 581 35.87 14.23 -22.32
N PHE A 582 36.00 15.36 -23.00
CA PHE A 582 37.20 16.19 -22.84
C PHE A 582 37.31 16.71 -21.40
N PRO A 583 38.48 16.58 -20.73
CA PRO A 583 38.59 16.72 -19.28
C PRO A 583 38.66 18.18 -18.82
N GLU A 584 37.60 18.95 -19.04
CA GLU A 584 37.55 20.37 -18.67
C GLU A 584 37.42 20.55 -17.16
N THR A 585 36.44 19.88 -16.54
CA THR A 585 36.20 19.93 -15.09
C THR A 585 37.38 19.34 -14.32
N ALA A 586 37.82 18.16 -14.75
CA ALA A 586 38.97 17.47 -14.17
C ALA A 586 40.26 18.29 -14.28
N SER A 587 40.43 19.08 -15.34
CA SER A 587 41.60 19.95 -15.51
C SER A 587 41.60 21.10 -14.51
N TYR A 588 40.49 21.81 -14.29
CA TYR A 588 40.42 22.87 -13.27
C TYR A 588 40.57 22.32 -11.86
N LEU A 589 40.02 21.13 -11.57
CA LEU A 589 40.25 20.44 -10.31
C LEU A 589 41.73 20.08 -10.11
N HIS A 590 42.38 19.57 -11.14
CA HIS A 590 43.80 19.26 -11.10
C HIS A 590 44.64 20.53 -10.89
N GLN A 591 44.34 21.62 -11.61
CA GLN A 591 45.02 22.91 -11.48
C GLN A 591 44.88 23.47 -10.06
N SER A 592 43.66 23.54 -9.53
CA SER A 592 43.42 24.00 -8.15
C SER A 592 44.17 23.15 -7.12
N ARG A 593 44.18 21.82 -7.26
CA ARG A 593 44.94 20.93 -6.37
C ARG A 593 46.44 21.18 -6.44
N CYS A 594 47.00 21.36 -7.64
CA CYS A 594 48.41 21.65 -7.83
C CYS A 594 48.80 23.01 -7.22
N ARG A 595 47.96 24.04 -7.38
CA ARG A 595 48.17 25.37 -6.79
C ARG A 595 48.04 25.37 -5.27
N ALA A 596 47.08 24.64 -4.71
CA ALA A 596 46.94 24.49 -3.26
C ALA A 596 48.19 23.87 -2.61
N LYS A 597 48.81 22.87 -3.26
CA LYS A 597 50.09 22.30 -2.80
C LYS A 597 51.25 23.29 -2.87
N GLY A 598 51.26 24.19 -3.86
CA GLY A 598 52.23 25.28 -3.95
C GLY A 598 52.07 26.28 -2.81
N LEU A 599 50.83 26.72 -2.57
CA LEU A 599 50.48 27.70 -1.55
C LEU A 599 50.88 27.25 -0.13
N LEU A 600 50.74 25.95 0.16
CA LEU A 600 51.18 25.36 1.44
C LEU A 600 52.70 25.38 1.63
N LYS A 601 53.48 25.42 0.55
CA LYS A 601 54.95 25.51 0.60
C LYS A 601 55.43 26.95 0.65
N HIS A 602 54.82 27.84 -0.15
CA HIS A 602 55.18 29.25 -0.23
C HIS A 602 53.93 30.12 -0.41
N PHE A 603 53.50 30.81 0.65
CA PHE A 603 52.34 31.68 0.53
C PHE A 603 52.64 32.91 -0.34
N SER A 604 52.03 32.98 -1.53
CA SER A 604 52.11 34.13 -2.43
C SER A 604 50.70 34.56 -2.83
N SER A 605 50.43 35.87 -2.84
CA SER A 605 49.16 36.42 -3.30
C SER A 605 48.82 35.98 -4.73
N LYS A 606 49.84 35.70 -5.55
CA LYS A 606 49.70 35.20 -6.91
C LYS A 606 49.20 33.77 -6.98
N GLU A 607 49.79 32.90 -6.17
CA GLU A 607 49.36 31.50 -6.11
C GLU A 607 47.95 31.39 -5.51
N LEU A 608 47.62 32.26 -4.56
CA LEU A 608 46.26 32.35 -4.04
C LEU A 608 45.26 32.80 -5.13
N SER A 609 45.59 33.82 -5.91
CA SER A 609 44.72 34.29 -7.01
C SER A 609 44.50 33.19 -8.07
N GLU A 610 45.58 32.52 -8.50
CA GLU A 610 45.51 31.42 -9.48
C GLU A 610 44.75 30.19 -8.91
N LEU A 611 44.89 29.91 -7.62
CA LEU A 611 44.12 28.88 -6.92
C LEU A 611 42.62 29.22 -6.93
N LEU A 612 42.27 30.46 -6.54
CA LEU A 612 40.89 30.91 -6.49
C LEU A 612 40.26 30.91 -7.88
N ALA A 613 40.97 31.38 -8.92
CA ALA A 613 40.50 31.31 -10.29
C ALA A 613 40.23 29.87 -10.76
N ALA A 614 41.19 28.95 -10.55
CA ALA A 614 41.02 27.55 -10.92
C ALA A 614 39.89 26.85 -10.14
N TRP A 615 39.77 27.15 -8.84
CA TRP A 615 38.70 26.63 -8.00
C TRP A 615 37.33 27.16 -8.43
N SER A 616 37.21 28.47 -8.64
CA SER A 616 35.98 29.12 -9.11
C SER A 616 35.54 28.58 -10.47
N ASN A 617 36.46 28.37 -11.42
CA ASN A 617 36.13 27.75 -12.70
C ASN A 617 35.65 26.30 -12.54
N CYS A 618 36.31 25.50 -11.68
CA CYS A 618 35.89 24.13 -11.40
C CYS A 618 34.47 24.07 -10.80
N CYS A 619 34.23 24.85 -9.75
CA CYS A 619 32.94 24.90 -9.07
C CYS A 619 31.84 25.50 -9.95
N GLY A 620 32.16 26.56 -10.69
CA GLY A 620 31.28 27.16 -11.68
C GLY A 620 30.83 26.15 -12.72
N LEU A 621 31.76 25.37 -13.30
CA LEU A 621 31.44 24.34 -14.30
C LEU A 621 30.57 23.21 -13.76
N LEU A 622 30.84 22.73 -12.55
CA LEU A 622 30.00 21.72 -11.91
C LEU A 622 28.58 22.23 -11.64
N LEU A 623 28.45 23.47 -11.15
CA LEU A 623 27.16 24.09 -10.90
C LEU A 623 26.40 24.38 -12.20
N HIS A 624 27.10 24.85 -13.24
CA HIS A 624 26.53 25.10 -14.57
C HIS A 624 25.98 23.80 -15.18
N HIS A 625 26.80 22.75 -15.26
CA HIS A 625 26.37 21.44 -15.78
C HIS A 625 25.26 20.83 -14.91
N GLY A 626 25.36 20.96 -13.59
CA GLY A 626 24.36 20.50 -12.64
C GLY A 626 23.01 21.19 -12.84
N ALA A 627 23.00 22.52 -12.92
CA ALA A 627 21.80 23.32 -13.16
C ALA A 627 21.16 23.00 -14.51
N ALA A 628 21.97 22.95 -15.59
CA ALA A 628 21.49 22.58 -16.91
C ALA A 628 20.86 21.18 -16.91
N SER A 629 21.51 20.20 -16.28
CA SER A 629 21.03 18.82 -16.20
C SER A 629 19.74 18.70 -15.39
N LEU A 630 19.60 19.47 -14.30
CA LEU A 630 18.39 19.47 -13.46
C LEU A 630 17.17 20.00 -14.23
N VAL A 631 17.33 21.07 -15.01
CA VAL A 631 16.24 21.60 -15.86
C VAL A 631 15.79 20.57 -16.89
N ILE A 632 16.74 19.96 -17.60
CA ILE A 632 16.43 18.97 -18.63
C ILE A 632 15.77 17.71 -18.04
N ALA A 633 16.25 17.21 -16.90
CA ALA A 633 15.62 16.09 -16.21
C ALA A 633 14.19 16.44 -15.75
N GLY A 634 13.98 17.64 -15.22
CA GLY A 634 12.65 18.15 -14.83
C GLY A 634 11.66 18.22 -15.99
N LEU A 635 12.10 18.74 -17.14
CA LEU A 635 11.31 18.77 -18.37
C LEU A 635 11.00 17.36 -18.88
N ALA A 636 12.00 16.46 -18.89
CA ALA A 636 11.84 15.08 -19.35
C ALA A 636 10.85 14.27 -18.50
N ALA A 637 10.89 14.43 -17.18
CA ALA A 637 9.95 13.80 -16.25
C ALA A 637 8.55 14.42 -16.28
N GLY A 638 8.38 15.57 -16.94
CA GLY A 638 7.13 16.32 -16.95
C GLY A 638 6.79 16.96 -15.59
N LEU A 639 7.81 17.30 -14.79
CA LEU A 639 7.64 18.00 -13.51
C LEU A 639 7.22 19.46 -13.72
N TYR A 640 7.71 20.09 -14.78
CA TYR A 640 7.24 21.38 -15.29
C TYR A 640 7.33 21.43 -16.82
N PRO A 641 6.49 22.24 -17.49
CA PRO A 641 6.56 22.41 -18.94
C PRO A 641 7.69 23.36 -19.36
N LEU A 642 8.10 23.32 -20.63
CA LEU A 642 8.96 24.36 -21.20
C LEU A 642 8.13 25.60 -21.51
N THR A 643 8.14 26.57 -20.60
CA THR A 643 7.46 27.86 -20.80
C THR A 643 8.39 28.91 -21.41
N ARG A 644 7.82 30.04 -21.82
CA ARG A 644 8.58 31.16 -22.37
C ARG A 644 9.60 31.70 -21.37
N GLU A 645 9.25 31.73 -20.10
CA GLU A 645 10.07 32.22 -18.99
C GLU A 645 11.28 31.32 -18.76
N ILE A 646 11.10 30.00 -18.81
CA ILE A 646 12.20 29.03 -18.73
C ILE A 646 13.07 29.14 -20.00
N GLN A 647 12.44 29.23 -21.17
CA GLN A 647 13.14 29.32 -22.44
C GLN A 647 13.96 30.61 -22.55
N SER A 648 13.45 31.76 -22.11
CA SER A 648 14.16 33.03 -22.16
C SER A 648 15.42 33.04 -21.28
N CYS A 649 15.43 32.29 -20.19
CA CYS A 649 16.63 32.08 -19.37
C CYS A 649 17.69 31.22 -20.08
N ILE A 650 17.28 30.24 -20.88
CA ILE A 650 18.21 29.26 -21.50
C ILE A 650 18.78 29.77 -22.82
N MET A 651 18.01 30.52 -23.63
CA MET A 651 18.44 30.94 -24.96
C MET A 651 19.74 31.76 -24.96
N PRO A 652 19.95 32.77 -24.09
CA PRO A 652 21.21 33.51 -24.03
C PRO A 652 22.42 32.60 -23.79
N LEU A 653 22.29 31.58 -22.93
CA LEU A 653 23.35 30.61 -22.65
C LEU A 653 23.71 29.78 -23.88
N ILE A 654 22.71 29.29 -24.63
CA ILE A 654 22.97 28.57 -25.89
C ILE A 654 23.69 29.48 -26.90
N LEU A 655 23.32 30.76 -26.97
CA LEU A 655 23.96 31.74 -27.84
C LEU A 655 25.41 32.05 -27.44
N GLN A 656 25.74 32.09 -26.15
CA GLN A 656 27.14 32.20 -25.69
C GLN A 656 27.98 31.07 -26.30
N HIS A 657 27.46 29.83 -26.28
CA HIS A 657 28.16 28.71 -26.90
C HIS A 657 28.24 28.76 -28.42
N TRP A 658 27.41 29.53 -29.14
CA TRP A 658 27.60 29.75 -30.58
C TRP A 658 28.86 30.57 -30.85
N LEU A 659 29.20 31.47 -29.94
CA LEU A 659 30.34 32.38 -30.08
C LEU A 659 31.65 31.78 -29.61
N CYS A 660 31.64 30.61 -28.97
CA CYS A 660 32.84 29.99 -28.38
C CYS A 660 34.03 29.88 -29.35
N LEU A 661 33.80 29.64 -30.65
CA LEU A 661 34.88 29.54 -31.63
C LEU A 661 35.51 30.90 -31.98
N LEU A 662 34.78 32.00 -31.78
CA LEU A 662 35.27 33.35 -32.07
C LEU A 662 36.49 33.69 -31.21
N ARG A 663 36.64 33.07 -30.03
CA ARG A 663 37.81 33.25 -29.16
C ARG A 663 39.13 32.85 -29.82
N TYR A 664 39.09 31.91 -30.77
CA TYR A 664 40.26 31.47 -31.53
C TYR A 664 40.66 32.45 -32.65
N VAL A 665 39.76 33.36 -33.03
CA VAL A 665 39.99 34.35 -34.08
C VAL A 665 40.22 35.73 -33.48
N HIS A 666 39.33 36.17 -32.58
CA HIS A 666 39.33 37.52 -32.04
C HIS A 666 38.83 37.56 -30.58
N ILE A 667 39.71 37.22 -29.64
CA ILE A 667 39.39 37.11 -28.20
C ILE A 667 38.68 38.34 -27.62
N ARG A 668 39.06 39.57 -28.04
CA ARG A 668 38.43 40.80 -27.54
C ARG A 668 36.96 40.94 -27.95
N ILE A 669 36.65 40.57 -29.20
CA ILE A 669 35.28 40.64 -29.71
C ILE A 669 34.46 39.54 -29.04
N TYR A 670 35.02 38.34 -28.91
CA TYR A 670 34.42 37.25 -28.15
C TYR A 670 34.05 37.69 -26.72
N SER A 671 35.02 38.17 -25.92
CA SER A 671 34.77 38.60 -24.55
C SER A 671 33.73 39.73 -24.45
N PHE A 672 33.73 40.66 -25.39
CA PHE A 672 32.72 41.73 -25.43
C PHE A 672 31.31 41.20 -25.70
N LEU A 673 31.15 40.30 -26.67
CA LEU A 673 29.86 39.69 -26.98
C LEU A 673 29.37 38.77 -25.87
N GLU A 674 30.27 37.98 -25.27
CA GLU A 674 29.97 37.15 -24.10
C GLU A 674 29.43 38.00 -22.95
N LEU A 675 30.06 39.14 -22.65
CA LEU A 675 29.60 40.03 -21.59
C LEU A 675 28.21 40.62 -21.87
N ILE A 676 27.90 40.93 -23.14
CA ILE A 676 26.55 41.38 -23.52
C ILE A 676 25.52 40.27 -23.30
N LEU A 677 25.83 39.04 -23.72
CA LEU A 677 24.94 37.89 -23.55
C LEU A 677 24.81 37.50 -22.07
N GLU A 678 25.84 37.71 -21.27
CA GLU A 678 25.82 37.48 -19.83
C GLU A 678 24.83 38.43 -19.14
N VAL A 679 24.88 39.72 -19.45
CA VAL A 679 23.91 40.70 -18.92
C VAL A 679 22.49 40.34 -19.37
N ALA A 680 22.31 39.89 -20.61
CA ALA A 680 21.01 39.46 -21.12
C ALA A 680 20.49 38.18 -20.42
N PHE A 681 21.38 37.23 -20.13
CA PHE A 681 21.09 36.02 -19.36
C PHE A 681 20.62 36.39 -17.95
N GLU A 682 21.41 37.15 -17.20
CA GLU A 682 21.10 37.52 -15.82
C GLU A 682 19.77 38.29 -15.74
N ALA A 683 19.58 39.27 -16.63
CA ALA A 683 18.33 40.03 -16.72
C ALA A 683 17.13 39.10 -16.98
N SER A 684 17.26 38.15 -17.91
CA SER A 684 16.19 37.18 -18.21
C SER A 684 15.85 36.30 -17.01
N VAL A 685 16.86 35.86 -16.24
CA VAL A 685 16.60 35.06 -15.02
C VAL A 685 15.93 35.90 -13.94
N PHE A 686 16.42 37.12 -13.69
CA PHE A 686 15.84 37.98 -12.65
C PHE A 686 14.40 38.42 -12.98
N GLU A 687 14.11 38.75 -14.24
CA GLU A 687 12.75 39.08 -14.69
C GLU A 687 11.81 37.87 -14.58
N SER A 688 12.27 36.67 -14.95
CA SER A 688 11.48 35.44 -14.88
C SER A 688 11.39 34.86 -13.46
N TYR A 689 12.25 35.26 -12.52
CA TYR A 689 12.42 34.57 -11.23
C TYR A 689 11.12 34.48 -10.43
N ALA A 690 10.31 35.56 -10.44
CA ALA A 690 9.00 35.58 -9.79
C ALA A 690 8.02 34.56 -10.41
N SER A 691 8.00 34.45 -11.74
CA SER A 691 7.19 33.45 -12.45
C SER A 691 7.65 32.02 -12.16
N LEU A 692 8.95 31.81 -11.92
CA LEU A 692 9.49 30.50 -11.58
C LEU A 692 8.98 29.94 -10.24
N TYR A 693 8.43 30.77 -9.35
CA TYR A 693 7.77 30.31 -8.12
C TYR A 693 6.48 29.53 -8.37
N GLN A 694 5.90 29.62 -9.57
CA GLN A 694 4.70 28.88 -9.94
C GLN A 694 5.01 27.41 -10.32
N PHE A 695 6.28 27.05 -10.45
CA PHE A 695 6.74 25.70 -10.76
C PHE A 695 7.42 25.05 -9.56
N ASP A 696 7.76 23.77 -9.71
CA ASP A 696 8.49 23.00 -8.71
C ASP A 696 9.79 23.71 -8.25
N PHE A 697 10.19 23.48 -7.00
CA PHE A 697 11.39 24.07 -6.41
C PHE A 697 12.67 23.82 -7.24
N SER A 698 12.77 22.68 -7.92
CA SER A 698 13.96 22.31 -8.70
C SER A 698 14.28 23.30 -9.83
N VAL A 699 13.29 23.95 -10.48
CA VAL A 699 13.60 24.94 -11.53
C VAL A 699 14.20 26.22 -10.96
N ARG A 700 13.75 26.65 -9.77
CA ARG A 700 14.32 27.79 -9.05
C ARG A 700 15.73 27.49 -8.57
N LEU A 701 15.94 26.28 -8.05
CA LEU A 701 17.25 25.79 -7.68
C LEU A 701 18.22 25.81 -8.87
N ALA A 702 17.78 25.34 -10.04
CA ALA A 702 18.59 25.38 -11.25
C ALA A 702 18.88 26.81 -11.71
N ALA A 703 17.89 27.71 -11.71
CA ALA A 703 18.09 29.12 -12.08
C ALA A 703 19.11 29.83 -11.17
N SER A 704 18.97 29.65 -9.85
CA SER A 704 19.93 30.19 -8.87
C SER A 704 21.31 29.56 -8.99
N GLY A 705 21.37 28.24 -9.20
CA GLY A 705 22.63 27.53 -9.43
C GLY A 705 23.35 28.02 -10.68
N MET A 706 22.60 28.33 -11.74
CA MET A 706 23.15 28.86 -12.98
C MET A 706 23.70 30.29 -12.83
N ILE A 707 22.94 31.20 -12.20
CA ILE A 707 23.46 32.56 -11.87
C ILE A 707 24.75 32.45 -11.06
N PHE A 708 24.73 31.61 -10.00
CA PHE A 708 25.88 31.49 -9.13
C PHE A 708 27.10 30.90 -9.84
N ALA A 709 26.89 29.93 -10.74
CA ALA A 709 27.96 29.41 -11.58
C ALA A 709 28.62 30.50 -12.43
N HIS A 710 27.82 31.38 -13.02
CA HIS A 710 28.30 32.47 -13.86
C HIS A 710 29.04 33.55 -13.07
N TRP A 711 28.56 33.87 -11.87
CA TRP A 711 29.29 34.74 -10.95
C TRP A 711 30.65 34.18 -10.55
N LEU A 712 30.77 32.84 -10.42
CA LEU A 712 32.07 32.20 -10.19
C LEU A 712 32.99 32.35 -11.40
N TYR A 713 32.49 32.27 -12.64
CA TYR A 713 33.30 32.54 -13.84
C TYR A 713 33.76 34.00 -13.92
N LEU A 714 32.87 34.95 -13.62
CA LEU A 714 33.23 36.37 -13.55
C LEU A 714 34.29 36.62 -12.47
N ALA A 715 34.14 36.02 -11.29
CA ALA A 715 35.12 36.10 -10.22
C ALA A 715 36.47 35.51 -10.65
N ALA A 716 36.47 34.35 -11.30
CA ALA A 716 37.69 33.73 -11.84
C ALA A 716 38.40 34.66 -12.85
N ALA A 717 37.64 35.28 -13.75
CA ALA A 717 38.18 36.25 -14.70
C ALA A 717 38.78 37.50 -14.01
N ILE A 718 38.15 37.99 -12.95
CA ILE A 718 38.68 39.11 -12.13
C ILE A 718 40.00 38.72 -11.45
N PHE A 719 40.08 37.52 -10.86
CA PHE A 719 41.31 37.00 -10.25
C PHE A 719 42.45 36.85 -11.27
N ASP A 720 42.12 36.54 -12.53
CA ASP A 720 43.10 36.44 -13.61
C ASP A 720 43.58 37.79 -14.15
N LEU A 721 42.73 38.84 -14.12
CA LEU A 721 43.09 40.19 -14.57
C LEU A 721 44.02 40.95 -13.62
N GLY A 722 43.94 40.66 -12.32
CA GLY A 722 44.61 41.44 -11.26
C GLY A 722 46.11 41.23 -11.10
N MET A 723 46.73 40.26 -11.79
CA MET A 723 48.10 39.81 -11.46
C MET A 723 48.99 39.63 -12.71
N PRO A 724 50.20 40.23 -12.75
CA PRO A 724 51.19 39.95 -13.79
C PRO A 724 51.52 38.46 -13.85
N ARG A 725 51.48 37.87 -15.06
CA ARG A 725 51.83 36.45 -15.26
C ARG A 725 53.26 36.20 -14.81
N GLY A 726 53.41 35.31 -13.85
CA GLY A 726 54.68 35.00 -13.20
C GLY A 726 55.36 33.77 -13.82
N PRO A 727 56.62 33.49 -13.47
CA PRO A 727 57.49 32.58 -14.22
C PRO A 727 57.15 31.08 -14.15
N CYS A 728 56.22 30.64 -13.29
CA CYS A 728 55.94 29.22 -13.04
C CYS A 728 55.35 28.42 -14.23
N ALA A 729 55.22 29.02 -15.41
CA ALA A 729 54.87 28.33 -16.66
C ALA A 729 56.09 27.76 -17.42
N LYS A 730 57.32 27.90 -16.89
CA LYS A 730 58.56 27.54 -17.63
C LYS A 730 59.33 26.33 -17.10
N ASP A 731 58.97 25.75 -15.96
CA ASP A 731 59.75 24.66 -15.38
C ASP A 731 59.22 23.27 -15.78
N ASN A 732 59.77 22.73 -16.88
CA ASN A 732 60.00 21.31 -17.24
C ASN A 732 58.90 20.23 -17.08
N VAL A 733 57.72 20.53 -16.56
CA VAL A 733 56.53 19.75 -16.88
C VAL A 733 56.19 20.14 -18.31
N LYS A 734 56.16 19.20 -19.26
CA LYS A 734 55.56 19.43 -20.57
C LYS A 734 54.16 19.97 -20.28
N GLU A 735 53.98 21.29 -20.33
CA GLU A 735 52.68 21.90 -20.06
C GLU A 735 51.70 21.15 -20.96
N PRO A 736 50.62 20.56 -20.40
CA PRO A 736 49.55 20.13 -21.26
C PRO A 736 49.24 21.33 -22.16
N PRO A 737 49.08 21.09 -23.47
CA PRO A 737 48.88 22.14 -24.46
C PRO A 737 48.07 23.32 -23.91
N ASP A 738 48.41 24.57 -24.27
CA ASP A 738 47.58 25.79 -24.05
C ASP A 738 46.11 25.65 -24.50
N VAL A 739 45.74 24.49 -25.07
CA VAL A 739 44.41 23.97 -25.39
C VAL A 739 43.47 23.94 -24.18
N ILE A 740 43.97 23.87 -22.93
CA ILE A 740 43.13 23.81 -21.70
C ILE A 740 43.36 25.02 -20.77
N ARG A 741 43.50 26.22 -21.33
CA ARG A 741 43.13 27.45 -20.62
C ARG A 741 41.89 27.98 -21.31
N VAL A 742 40.75 27.45 -20.88
CA VAL A 742 39.40 27.82 -21.37
C VAL A 742 38.98 29.14 -20.79
#